data_AF-A0A7Y2I454-F1
#
_entry.id   AF-A0A7Y2I454-F1
#
_cell.length_a   1.000
_cell.length_b   1.000
_cell.length_c   1.000
_cell.angle_alpha   90.00
_cell.angle_beta   90.00
_cell.angle_gamma   90.00
#
_symmetry.space_group_name_H-M   'P 1'
#
loop_
_entity.id
_entity.type
_entity.pdbx_description
1 polymer ?
#
loop_
_entity_poly.entity_id
_entity_poly.type
_entity_poly.pdbx_seq_one_letter_code
_entity_poly.pdbx_strand_id
1 'polypeptide(L)'
;MIKKLEATIGTNLITIETGKLAKQASGSVLVRSGDTMVLVTAVGDKVNKPELGFLPLTIEYQEKMASVGRIPGNYFRREIGRPSENEVLTCRIIDRPMRPLFADGYSAETQVIASVLSADQENAPDMLALTGASCALTLSDIPFGGPVAGGRVGYIDGNFVMNPTVEELESSAMDIVVACTEKAVVMVEGQAATLNEDTVLDAIFYAFENLQPLIEVQKELQAACGKEKRDVEPTQIDEELYSKIVDCAKADLDTVISTADKLERGGKYDELKAKVNAELDPDSERSGEISELLSKYRKTAMRSKIVNESRRIDGRSFDQVRPISSEAGYLPRAHGSALFTRGETQALVSATLGSERDQQRVETLGGEENKRFMLHYNFPPFCVGEVRRLSGPSRRDIGHGTLARRGVEAALPDVSEFPYSIRVVSEVLESNGSSSMATVCGASMALMDAGVPISTPVSGIAMGLIKEDDKVVILSDILGDEDHLGDMDFKVVGTANGVTSLQMDIKIDGVDRDIMGKALAQAKAGRLHILEEMEKGIAEARTEISEFAPKYHAHQINPDKIRDIIGPGGKIIKELSAEYDAKIEVEDSGLVKIFTTNGTSFDALMDKIKSITAEPEVGAVYKGVVKTVKDFGAFVEILPGTDGLVHISELDKSRVNKVTDIVNEGDELEVKVLEIDNRGRIRLSRKALLAD
;
A
#
# COMPACT_ATOMS: atom_id res chain seq x y z
N MET A 1 -39.52 -12.39 -11.47
CA MET A 1 -40.10 -11.77 -10.26
C MET A 1 -39.01 -10.91 -9.64
N ILE A 2 -39.31 -9.68 -9.22
CA ILE A 2 -38.33 -8.85 -8.50
C ILE A 2 -38.40 -9.27 -7.03
N LYS A 3 -37.25 -9.58 -6.44
CA LYS A 3 -37.12 -9.92 -5.02
C LYS A 3 -36.14 -8.95 -4.39
N LYS A 4 -36.51 -8.40 -3.23
CA LYS A 4 -35.70 -7.51 -2.43
C LYS A 4 -35.74 -7.99 -0.98
N LEU A 5 -34.57 -8.09 -0.36
CA LEU A 5 -34.37 -8.40 1.05
C LEU A 5 -33.41 -7.39 1.68
N GLU A 6 -33.40 -7.31 3.00
CA GLU A 6 -32.64 -6.32 3.76
C GLU A 6 -31.98 -6.97 4.98
N ALA A 7 -30.76 -6.57 5.30
CA ALA A 7 -30.02 -6.96 6.50
C ALA A 7 -29.44 -5.70 7.16
N THR A 8 -29.41 -5.66 8.49
CA THR A 8 -28.74 -4.56 9.23
C THR A 8 -27.42 -5.08 9.78
N ILE A 9 -26.32 -4.38 9.49
CA ILE A 9 -24.96 -4.70 9.95
C ILE A 9 -24.39 -3.45 10.62
N GLY A 10 -24.20 -3.50 11.94
CA GLY A 10 -23.95 -2.30 12.72
C GLY A 10 -25.12 -1.33 12.62
N THR A 11 -24.86 -0.11 12.16
CA THR A 11 -25.86 0.92 11.87
C THR A 11 -26.34 0.90 10.42
N ASN A 12 -25.73 0.09 9.55
CA ASN A 12 -25.92 0.16 8.10
C ASN A 12 -27.01 -0.81 7.64
N LEU A 13 -28.01 -0.29 6.93
CA LEU A 13 -29.04 -1.11 6.28
C LEU A 13 -28.60 -1.49 4.87
N ILE A 14 -28.32 -2.78 4.66
CA ILE A 14 -27.93 -3.34 3.37
C ILE A 14 -29.17 -3.93 2.69
N THR A 15 -29.54 -3.38 1.55
CA THR A 15 -30.56 -3.92 0.65
C THR A 15 -29.93 -4.78 -0.44
N ILE A 16 -30.52 -5.94 -0.72
CA ILE A 16 -30.14 -6.82 -1.83
C ILE A 16 -31.37 -7.04 -2.74
N GLU A 17 -31.27 -6.62 -4.00
CA GLU A 17 -32.33 -6.76 -5.01
C GLU A 17 -31.88 -7.65 -6.18
N THR A 18 -32.75 -8.54 -6.66
CA THR A 18 -32.54 -9.33 -7.88
C THR A 18 -33.79 -9.40 -8.76
N GLY A 19 -33.60 -9.81 -10.02
CA GLY A 19 -34.68 -10.02 -11.01
C GLY A 19 -35.04 -8.78 -11.84
N LYS A 20 -34.43 -7.62 -11.57
CA LYS A 20 -34.65 -6.37 -12.32
C LYS A 20 -33.57 -6.11 -13.38
N LEU A 21 -32.30 -6.14 -12.99
CA LEU A 21 -31.14 -5.80 -13.83
C LEU A 21 -30.39 -7.06 -14.30
N ALA A 22 -29.59 -6.93 -15.37
CA ALA A 22 -28.66 -7.95 -15.86
C ALA A 22 -29.20 -9.40 -15.98
N LYS A 23 -30.48 -9.55 -16.37
CA LYS A 23 -31.22 -10.82 -16.40
C LYS A 23 -30.64 -11.94 -17.29
N GLN A 24 -29.66 -11.62 -18.14
CA GLN A 24 -28.98 -12.60 -18.98
C GLN A 24 -27.77 -13.26 -18.29
N ALA A 25 -27.29 -12.70 -17.17
CA ALA A 25 -26.20 -13.30 -16.40
C ALA A 25 -26.62 -14.64 -15.75
N SER A 26 -25.64 -15.47 -15.39
CA SER A 26 -25.91 -16.68 -14.60
C SER A 26 -26.52 -16.30 -13.25
N GLY A 27 -26.03 -15.25 -12.61
CA GLY A 27 -26.66 -14.61 -11.46
C GLY A 27 -26.40 -13.11 -11.45
N SER A 28 -27.30 -12.33 -10.85
CA SER A 28 -27.10 -10.88 -10.69
C SER A 28 -27.86 -10.32 -9.50
N VAL A 29 -27.27 -9.32 -8.85
CA VAL A 29 -27.88 -8.57 -7.76
C VAL A 29 -27.48 -7.09 -7.81
N LEU A 30 -28.35 -6.25 -7.26
CA LEU A 30 -28.06 -4.87 -6.94
C LEU A 30 -28.02 -4.75 -5.42
N VAL A 31 -26.85 -4.42 -4.88
CA VAL A 31 -26.64 -4.22 -3.44
C VAL A 31 -26.59 -2.73 -3.15
N ARG A 32 -27.22 -2.29 -2.06
CA ARG A 32 -27.30 -0.88 -1.67
C ARG A 32 -27.15 -0.69 -0.16
N SER A 33 -26.38 0.31 0.26
CA SER A 33 -26.37 0.90 1.60
C SER A 33 -26.32 2.41 1.44
N GLY A 34 -27.18 3.15 2.14
CA GLY A 34 -27.34 4.59 1.88
C GLY A 34 -27.69 4.85 0.42
N ASP A 35 -26.93 5.73 -0.24
CA ASP A 35 -27.04 6.00 -1.68
C ASP A 35 -25.90 5.35 -2.49
N THR A 36 -25.03 4.57 -1.83
CA THR A 36 -24.06 3.70 -2.49
C THR A 36 -24.73 2.44 -3.05
N MET A 37 -24.54 2.18 -4.34
CA MET A 37 -25.17 1.10 -5.09
C MET A 37 -24.15 0.37 -5.98
N VAL A 38 -24.08 -0.96 -5.83
CA VAL A 38 -23.19 -1.82 -6.62
C VAL A 38 -24.01 -2.88 -7.35
N LEU A 39 -23.90 -2.91 -8.68
CA LEU A 39 -24.43 -4.00 -9.49
C LEU A 39 -23.38 -5.09 -9.58
N VAL A 40 -23.72 -6.30 -9.15
CA VAL A 40 -22.83 -7.45 -9.23
C VAL A 40 -23.45 -8.54 -10.10
N THR A 41 -22.65 -9.09 -11.00
CA THR A 41 -23.05 -10.14 -11.94
C THR A 41 -22.06 -11.29 -11.90
N ALA A 42 -22.55 -12.51 -12.04
CA ALA A 42 -21.74 -13.71 -12.20
C ALA A 42 -22.15 -14.43 -13.49
N VAL A 43 -21.17 -14.84 -14.27
CA VAL A 43 -21.34 -15.61 -15.51
C VAL A 43 -20.33 -16.75 -15.52
N GLY A 44 -20.82 -17.97 -15.73
CA GLY A 44 -19.98 -19.15 -15.90
C GLY A 44 -20.24 -19.78 -17.26
N ASP A 45 -19.18 -20.06 -18.02
CA ASP A 45 -19.23 -20.82 -19.27
C ASP A 45 -19.97 -22.14 -19.04
N LYS A 46 -20.77 -22.58 -20.01
CA LYS A 46 -21.57 -23.80 -19.90
C LYS A 46 -20.72 -25.06 -20.00
N VAL A 47 -19.54 -24.96 -20.62
CA VAL A 47 -18.64 -26.08 -20.83
C VAL A 47 -17.59 -26.09 -19.72
N ASN A 48 -17.59 -27.15 -18.91
CA ASN A 48 -16.49 -27.42 -17.99
C ASN A 48 -15.26 -27.89 -18.78
N LYS A 49 -14.07 -27.42 -18.41
CA LYS A 49 -12.80 -27.75 -19.08
C LYS A 49 -11.76 -28.29 -18.09
N PRO A 50 -11.97 -29.51 -17.54
CA PRO A 50 -11.07 -30.10 -16.54
C PRO A 50 -9.60 -30.12 -16.97
N GLU A 51 -9.34 -30.24 -18.28
CA GLU A 51 -8.01 -30.28 -18.88
C GLU A 51 -7.16 -29.03 -18.62
N LEU A 52 -7.76 -27.91 -18.19
CA LEU A 52 -7.02 -26.71 -17.79
C LEU A 52 -6.21 -26.93 -16.50
N GLY A 53 -6.64 -27.83 -15.62
CA GLY A 53 -5.96 -28.09 -14.34
C GLY A 53 -6.00 -26.95 -13.31
N PHE A 54 -6.81 -25.91 -13.54
CA PHE A 54 -7.07 -24.84 -12.58
C PHE A 54 -8.45 -24.22 -12.80
N LEU A 55 -8.96 -23.48 -11.80
CA LEU A 55 -10.19 -22.69 -11.90
C LEU A 55 -9.93 -21.31 -12.54
N PRO A 56 -10.36 -21.07 -13.80
CA PRO A 56 -10.31 -19.76 -14.44
C PRO A 56 -11.38 -18.80 -13.89
N LEU A 57 -11.26 -18.44 -12.61
CA LEU A 57 -12.07 -17.41 -11.95
C LEU A 57 -11.43 -16.03 -12.14
N THR A 58 -12.20 -15.11 -12.70
CA THR A 58 -11.85 -13.69 -12.83
C THR A 58 -12.84 -12.82 -12.07
N ILE A 59 -12.36 -12.06 -11.09
CA ILE A 59 -13.13 -11.01 -10.44
C ILE A 59 -12.73 -9.66 -11.03
N GLU A 60 -13.71 -8.86 -11.43
CA GLU A 60 -13.54 -7.46 -11.83
C GLU A 60 -14.38 -6.56 -10.92
N TYR A 61 -13.74 -5.60 -10.27
CA TYR A 61 -14.41 -4.52 -9.57
C TYR A 61 -14.06 -3.21 -10.28
N GLN A 62 -15.08 -2.41 -10.57
CA GLN A 62 -14.97 -1.22 -11.40
C GLN A 62 -15.65 -0.02 -10.76
N GLU A 63 -14.88 1.06 -10.62
CA GLU A 63 -15.36 2.36 -10.17
C GLU A 63 -15.53 3.28 -11.37
N LYS A 64 -16.77 3.76 -11.57
CA LYS A 64 -17.06 4.75 -12.62
C LYS A 64 -17.13 6.12 -11.97
N MET A 65 -16.42 7.12 -12.48
CA MET A 65 -16.48 8.47 -11.92
C MET A 65 -17.88 9.09 -12.04
N ALA A 66 -18.68 8.62 -13.00
CA ALA A 66 -20.09 8.95 -13.10
C ALA A 66 -20.92 8.52 -11.88
N SER A 67 -20.47 7.54 -11.09
CA SER A 67 -21.15 7.12 -9.84
C SER A 67 -21.14 8.19 -8.75
N VAL A 68 -20.23 9.17 -8.85
CA VAL A 68 -20.16 10.37 -8.01
C VAL A 68 -20.40 11.65 -8.83
N GLY A 69 -20.97 11.52 -10.04
CA GLY A 69 -21.27 12.66 -10.91
C GLY A 69 -20.06 13.39 -11.49
N ARG A 70 -18.88 12.77 -11.54
CA ARG A 70 -17.64 13.37 -12.06
C ARG A 70 -17.23 12.80 -13.42
N ILE A 71 -16.50 13.62 -14.18
CA ILE A 71 -15.83 13.21 -15.43
C ILE A 71 -14.37 12.86 -15.09
N PRO A 72 -13.82 11.72 -15.53
CA PRO A 72 -12.43 11.34 -15.25
C PRO A 72 -11.41 12.42 -15.64
N GLY A 73 -10.42 12.66 -14.78
CA GLY A 73 -9.41 13.71 -14.96
C GLY A 73 -8.39 13.45 -16.07
N ASN A 74 -8.26 12.20 -16.52
CA ASN A 74 -7.31 11.82 -17.58
C ASN A 74 -7.63 12.45 -18.95
N TYR A 75 -6.65 12.47 -19.85
CA TYR A 75 -6.77 13.09 -21.18
C TYR A 75 -7.98 12.61 -22.00
N PHE A 76 -8.40 11.35 -21.83
CA PHE A 76 -9.48 10.74 -22.59
C PHE A 76 -10.88 10.97 -22.00
N ARG A 77 -10.98 11.54 -20.78
CA ARG A 77 -12.26 11.75 -20.07
C ARG A 77 -13.10 10.47 -19.94
N ARG A 78 -12.40 9.33 -19.78
CA ARG A 78 -12.99 7.99 -19.69
C ARG A 78 -12.09 7.10 -18.84
N GLU A 79 -12.65 6.16 -18.10
CA GLU A 79 -11.93 5.13 -17.36
C GLU A 79 -11.22 4.17 -18.35
N ILE A 80 -10.06 4.60 -18.85
CA ILE A 80 -9.20 3.87 -19.78
C ILE A 80 -7.85 3.67 -19.11
N GLY A 81 -7.33 2.45 -19.24
CA GLY A 81 -5.97 2.11 -18.82
C GLY A 81 -5.98 0.95 -17.84
N ARG A 82 -4.97 0.94 -16.97
CA ARG A 82 -4.84 -0.04 -15.91
C ARG A 82 -5.86 0.28 -14.81
N PRO A 83 -6.53 -0.73 -14.21
CA PRO A 83 -7.34 -0.52 -13.02
C PRO A 83 -6.53 0.15 -11.90
N SER A 84 -7.21 0.94 -11.07
CA SER A 84 -6.62 1.61 -9.92
C SER A 84 -6.11 0.59 -8.89
N GLU A 85 -5.25 1.04 -7.96
CA GLU A 85 -4.81 0.20 -6.83
C GLU A 85 -6.03 -0.29 -6.04
N ASN A 86 -6.99 0.60 -5.75
CA ASN A 86 -8.20 0.27 -5.01
C ASN A 86 -9.05 -0.77 -5.75
N GLU A 87 -9.19 -0.65 -7.08
CA GLU A 87 -9.94 -1.62 -7.88
C GLU A 87 -9.31 -3.00 -7.83
N VAL A 88 -7.98 -3.07 -7.98
CA VAL A 88 -7.22 -4.33 -7.92
C VAL A 88 -7.31 -4.97 -6.53
N LEU A 89 -7.18 -4.18 -5.46
CA LEU A 89 -7.28 -4.67 -4.09
C LEU A 89 -8.68 -5.19 -3.77
N THR A 90 -9.71 -4.47 -4.21
CA THR A 90 -11.10 -4.91 -4.03
C THR A 90 -11.38 -6.20 -4.79
N CYS A 91 -10.86 -6.35 -6.03
CA CYS A 91 -10.92 -7.64 -6.75
C CYS A 91 -10.32 -8.78 -5.92
N ARG A 92 -9.19 -8.54 -5.23
CA ARG A 92 -8.52 -9.56 -4.42
C ARG A 92 -9.29 -9.89 -3.15
N ILE A 93 -9.81 -8.89 -2.45
CA ILE A 93 -10.63 -9.07 -1.25
C ILE A 93 -11.91 -9.86 -1.56
N ILE A 94 -12.44 -9.74 -2.78
CA ILE A 94 -13.57 -10.56 -3.25
C ILE A 94 -13.10 -11.97 -3.68
N ASP A 95 -12.01 -12.10 -4.43
CA ASP A 95 -11.55 -13.39 -4.97
C ASP A 95 -11.15 -14.40 -3.89
N ARG A 96 -10.35 -13.93 -2.92
CA ARG A 96 -9.74 -14.76 -1.87
C ARG A 96 -10.75 -15.63 -1.09
N PRO A 97 -11.85 -15.08 -0.54
CA PRO A 97 -12.82 -15.89 0.20
C PRO A 97 -13.75 -16.72 -0.68
N MET A 98 -13.87 -16.42 -1.97
CA MET A 98 -14.81 -17.13 -2.87
C MET A 98 -14.14 -18.33 -3.55
N ARG A 99 -12.87 -18.19 -3.95
CA ARG A 99 -12.15 -19.20 -4.73
C ARG A 99 -12.13 -20.60 -4.10
N PRO A 100 -11.94 -20.77 -2.78
CA PRO A 100 -11.95 -22.10 -2.15
C PRO A 100 -13.32 -22.78 -2.11
N LEU A 101 -14.41 -22.03 -2.38
CA LEU A 101 -15.78 -22.54 -2.25
C LEU A 101 -16.35 -23.07 -3.58
N PHE A 102 -15.58 -23.05 -4.67
CA PHE A 102 -15.99 -23.71 -5.90
C PHE A 102 -15.81 -25.23 -5.75
N ALA A 103 -16.73 -26.00 -6.35
CA ALA A 103 -16.64 -27.46 -6.31
C ALA A 103 -15.35 -27.97 -6.96
N ASP A 104 -14.73 -28.99 -6.36
CA ASP A 104 -13.56 -29.66 -6.92
C ASP A 104 -13.86 -30.19 -8.33
N GLY A 105 -12.89 -30.02 -9.25
CA GLY A 105 -13.04 -30.41 -10.67
C GLY A 105 -13.80 -29.39 -11.54
N TYR A 106 -14.29 -28.29 -10.96
CA TYR A 106 -14.88 -27.20 -11.72
C TYR A 106 -13.80 -26.28 -12.31
N SER A 107 -13.73 -26.24 -13.64
CA SER A 107 -12.76 -25.50 -14.44
C SER A 107 -13.42 -24.71 -15.58
N ALA A 108 -14.73 -24.44 -15.50
CA ALA A 108 -15.39 -23.59 -16.48
C ALA A 108 -15.04 -22.11 -16.23
N GLU A 109 -14.78 -21.36 -17.30
CA GLU A 109 -14.46 -19.94 -17.24
C GLU A 109 -15.57 -19.19 -16.50
N THR A 110 -15.20 -18.54 -15.40
CA THR A 110 -16.15 -17.87 -14.51
C THR A 110 -15.71 -16.45 -14.28
N GLN A 111 -16.61 -15.51 -14.55
CA GLN A 111 -16.39 -14.09 -14.37
C GLN A 111 -17.42 -13.50 -13.40
N VAL A 112 -16.94 -12.76 -12.41
CA VAL A 112 -17.76 -11.92 -11.54
C VAL A 112 -17.39 -10.47 -11.79
N ILE A 113 -18.36 -9.63 -12.11
CA ILE A 113 -18.16 -8.20 -12.32
C ILE A 113 -19.00 -7.43 -11.30
N ALA A 114 -18.35 -6.63 -10.47
CA ALA A 114 -18.94 -5.65 -9.56
C ALA A 114 -18.72 -4.24 -10.12
N SER A 115 -19.79 -3.52 -10.42
CA SER A 115 -19.76 -2.15 -10.93
C SER A 115 -20.42 -1.20 -9.94
N VAL A 116 -19.67 -0.21 -9.47
CA VAL A 116 -20.23 0.88 -8.66
C VAL A 116 -21.06 1.78 -9.57
N LEU A 117 -22.36 1.85 -9.29
CA LEU A 117 -23.33 2.62 -10.07
C LEU A 117 -23.64 3.98 -9.44
N SER A 118 -23.58 4.05 -8.11
CA SER A 118 -23.79 5.24 -7.30
C SER A 118 -22.91 5.12 -6.07
N ALA A 119 -22.28 6.20 -5.63
CA ALA A 119 -21.54 6.25 -4.38
C ALA A 119 -21.86 7.54 -3.63
N ASP A 120 -22.25 7.42 -2.37
CA ASP A 120 -22.60 8.54 -1.49
C ASP A 120 -21.40 9.17 -0.79
N GLN A 121 -20.21 8.59 -0.98
CA GLN A 121 -18.94 9.00 -0.36
C GLN A 121 -18.89 8.82 1.16
N GLU A 122 -19.92 8.23 1.76
CA GLU A 122 -19.98 7.88 3.19
C GLU A 122 -19.75 6.36 3.38
N ASN A 123 -20.42 5.55 2.56
CA ASN A 123 -20.38 4.10 2.61
C ASN A 123 -19.40 3.55 1.56
N ALA A 124 -18.34 2.87 2.01
CA ALA A 124 -17.38 2.23 1.10
C ALA A 124 -18.07 1.14 0.24
N PRO A 125 -17.90 1.13 -1.10
CA PRO A 125 -18.60 0.16 -1.96
C PRO A 125 -18.04 -1.27 -1.92
N ASP A 126 -16.82 -1.46 -1.41
CA ASP A 126 -16.09 -2.73 -1.43
C ASP A 126 -16.81 -3.87 -0.69
N MET A 127 -17.36 -3.61 0.49
CA MET A 127 -18.10 -4.62 1.28
C MET A 127 -19.43 -4.98 0.61
N LEU A 128 -20.08 -4.01 -0.04
CA LEU A 128 -21.28 -4.25 -0.85
C LEU A 128 -20.95 -5.09 -2.08
N ALA A 129 -19.79 -4.85 -2.71
CA ALA A 129 -19.31 -5.61 -3.85
C ALA A 129 -19.00 -7.07 -3.47
N LEU A 130 -18.33 -7.30 -2.33
CA LEU A 130 -18.07 -8.65 -1.81
C LEU A 130 -19.37 -9.40 -1.53
N THR A 131 -20.29 -8.77 -0.80
CA THR A 131 -21.61 -9.33 -0.52
C THR A 131 -22.36 -9.64 -1.81
N GLY A 132 -22.34 -8.71 -2.77
CA GLY A 132 -23.00 -8.89 -4.06
C GLY A 132 -22.39 -10.00 -4.91
N ALA A 133 -21.07 -10.19 -4.85
CA ALA A 133 -20.38 -11.28 -5.53
C ALA A 133 -20.82 -12.64 -4.99
N SER A 134 -20.84 -12.79 -3.67
CA SER A 134 -21.40 -13.99 -3.02
C SER A 134 -22.86 -14.22 -3.42
N CYS A 135 -23.70 -13.19 -3.37
CA CYS A 135 -25.11 -13.32 -3.76
C CYS A 135 -25.26 -13.74 -5.23
N ALA A 136 -24.52 -13.11 -6.15
CA ALA A 136 -24.61 -13.41 -7.58
C ALA A 136 -24.18 -14.85 -7.89
N LEU A 137 -23.10 -15.35 -7.27
CA LEU A 137 -22.67 -16.75 -7.38
C LEU A 137 -23.70 -17.69 -6.76
N THR A 138 -24.18 -17.38 -5.55
CA THR A 138 -25.18 -18.16 -4.82
C THR A 138 -26.49 -18.31 -5.61
N LEU A 139 -26.98 -17.26 -6.27
CA LEU A 139 -28.19 -17.30 -7.09
C LEU A 139 -28.01 -17.94 -8.46
N SER A 140 -26.77 -18.04 -8.93
CA SER A 140 -26.46 -18.63 -10.23
C SER A 140 -26.55 -20.17 -10.22
N ASP A 141 -26.44 -20.75 -11.41
CA ASP A 141 -26.28 -22.20 -11.61
C ASP A 141 -24.83 -22.68 -11.39
N ILE A 142 -23.88 -21.78 -11.11
CA ILE A 142 -22.46 -22.11 -10.93
C ILE A 142 -22.27 -22.89 -9.62
N PRO A 143 -21.50 -23.99 -9.62
CA PRO A 143 -21.27 -24.86 -8.46
C PRO A 143 -20.37 -24.19 -7.42
N PHE A 144 -21.02 -23.43 -6.54
CA PHE A 144 -20.42 -22.60 -5.51
C PHE A 144 -21.06 -22.91 -4.15
N GLY A 145 -20.22 -23.26 -3.17
CA GLY A 145 -20.58 -23.72 -1.82
C GLY A 145 -20.66 -22.62 -0.76
N GLY A 146 -20.88 -21.37 -1.15
CA GLY A 146 -21.16 -20.28 -0.21
C GLY A 146 -22.55 -20.37 0.45
N PRO A 147 -23.08 -19.27 1.03
CA PRO A 147 -22.64 -17.89 0.84
C PRO A 147 -21.47 -17.45 1.73
N VAL A 148 -20.92 -16.29 1.40
CA VAL A 148 -19.91 -15.54 2.17
C VAL A 148 -20.46 -14.15 2.47
N ALA A 149 -20.15 -13.64 3.67
CA ALA A 149 -20.39 -12.27 4.07
C ALA A 149 -19.06 -11.59 4.36
N GLY A 150 -18.97 -10.29 4.07
CA GLY A 150 -17.77 -9.48 4.33
C GLY A 150 -18.15 -8.19 5.04
N GLY A 151 -17.30 -7.76 5.95
CA GLY A 151 -17.46 -6.52 6.70
C GLY A 151 -16.14 -5.92 7.09
N ARG A 152 -16.18 -4.64 7.43
CA ARG A 152 -15.04 -3.85 7.88
C ARG A 152 -15.22 -3.50 9.36
N VAL A 153 -14.14 -3.57 10.13
CA VAL A 153 -14.12 -3.21 11.55
C VAL A 153 -13.20 -2.03 11.77
N GLY A 154 -13.75 -0.98 12.38
CA GLY A 154 -13.01 0.13 12.96
C GLY A 154 -12.84 -0.04 14.48
N TYR A 155 -11.86 0.67 15.05
CA TYR A 155 -11.62 0.74 16.49
C TYR A 155 -11.51 2.20 16.91
N ILE A 156 -12.59 2.74 17.46
CA ILE A 156 -12.79 4.17 17.74
C ILE A 156 -13.14 4.32 19.22
N ASP A 157 -12.38 5.17 19.93
CA ASP A 157 -12.57 5.42 21.37
C ASP A 157 -12.66 4.14 22.23
N GLY A 158 -11.90 3.10 21.85
CA GLY A 158 -11.87 1.82 22.55
C GLY A 158 -13.02 0.86 22.21
N ASN A 159 -13.85 1.17 21.21
CA ASN A 159 -14.99 0.34 20.80
C ASN A 159 -14.84 -0.14 19.36
N PHE A 160 -15.32 -1.36 19.10
CA PHE A 160 -15.42 -1.88 17.73
C PHE A 160 -16.65 -1.32 17.01
N VAL A 161 -16.45 -0.83 15.79
CA VAL A 161 -17.52 -0.30 14.94
C VAL A 161 -17.59 -1.13 13.66
N MET A 162 -18.77 -1.68 13.35
CA MET A 162 -19.00 -2.44 12.11
C MET A 162 -19.33 -1.51 10.96
N ASN A 163 -18.67 -1.73 9.81
CA ASN A 163 -18.81 -0.97 8.58
C ASN A 163 -18.80 0.55 8.82
N PRO A 164 -17.75 1.08 9.49
CA PRO A 164 -17.63 2.51 9.75
C PRO A 164 -17.69 3.31 8.44
N THR A 165 -18.21 4.53 8.53
CA THR A 165 -18.18 5.48 7.41
C THR A 165 -16.74 5.88 7.07
N VAL A 166 -16.55 6.50 5.89
CA VAL A 166 -15.25 7.05 5.49
C VAL A 166 -14.71 8.03 6.54
N GLU A 167 -15.56 8.90 7.10
CA GLU A 167 -15.18 9.87 8.14
C GLU A 167 -14.82 9.17 9.47
N GLU A 168 -15.61 8.18 9.89
CA GLU A 168 -15.32 7.41 11.11
C GLU A 168 -13.97 6.69 11.02
N LEU A 169 -13.62 6.16 9.83
CA LEU A 169 -12.34 5.50 9.58
C LEU A 169 -11.14 6.43 9.73
N GLU A 170 -11.26 7.73 9.45
CA GLU A 170 -10.16 8.70 9.64
C GLU A 170 -9.74 8.80 11.11
N SER A 171 -10.70 8.60 12.04
CA SER A 171 -10.47 8.59 13.49
C SER A 171 -10.16 7.20 14.06
N SER A 172 -10.18 6.16 13.22
CA SER A 172 -10.07 4.77 13.65
C SER A 172 -8.62 4.33 13.81
N ALA A 173 -8.33 3.65 14.92
CA ALA A 173 -7.04 2.97 15.14
C ALA A 173 -6.95 1.61 14.42
N MET A 174 -7.97 1.22 13.65
CA MET A 174 -8.05 -0.06 12.94
C MET A 174 -8.85 0.08 11.65
N ASP A 175 -8.42 -0.62 10.60
CA ASP A 175 -9.20 -0.82 9.39
C ASP A 175 -8.98 -2.26 8.93
N ILE A 176 -9.81 -3.18 9.44
CA ILE A 176 -9.72 -4.61 9.16
C ILE A 176 -10.98 -5.08 8.43
N VAL A 177 -10.78 -5.65 7.25
CA VAL A 177 -11.78 -6.37 6.50
C VAL A 177 -11.73 -7.85 6.90
N VAL A 178 -12.90 -8.39 7.20
CA VAL A 178 -13.11 -9.81 7.50
C VAL A 178 -14.18 -10.35 6.56
N ALA A 179 -13.94 -11.54 6.00
CA ALA A 179 -14.95 -12.32 5.33
C ALA A 179 -15.12 -13.68 6.00
N CYS A 180 -16.37 -14.13 6.11
CA CYS A 180 -16.73 -15.37 6.77
C CYS A 180 -17.87 -16.11 6.07
N THR A 181 -17.94 -17.40 6.33
CA THR A 181 -19.13 -18.23 6.11
C THR A 181 -19.97 -18.26 7.38
N GLU A 182 -21.02 -19.08 7.40
CA GLU A 182 -21.78 -19.39 8.63
C GLU A 182 -20.91 -19.99 9.74
N LYS A 183 -19.84 -20.71 9.37
CA LYS A 183 -19.09 -21.56 10.31
C LYS A 183 -17.75 -20.98 10.72
N ALA A 184 -17.11 -20.24 9.83
CA ALA A 184 -15.73 -19.84 10.02
C ALA A 184 -15.40 -18.52 9.32
N VAL A 185 -14.41 -17.83 9.86
CA VAL A 185 -13.68 -16.78 9.15
C VAL A 185 -12.87 -17.44 8.03
N VAL A 186 -12.93 -16.89 6.82
CA VAL A 186 -12.23 -17.43 5.65
C VAL A 186 -11.13 -16.49 5.15
N MET A 187 -11.24 -15.19 5.43
CA MET A 187 -10.27 -14.21 4.98
C MET A 187 -10.24 -13.01 5.92
N VAL A 188 -9.03 -12.52 6.19
CA VAL A 188 -8.78 -11.25 6.90
C VAL A 188 -7.77 -10.43 6.09
N GLU A 189 -7.99 -9.12 6.00
CA GLU A 189 -7.03 -8.17 5.46
C GLU A 189 -7.20 -6.80 6.10
N GLY A 190 -6.12 -6.18 6.56
CA GLY A 190 -6.25 -4.82 7.10
C GLY A 190 -5.01 -4.28 7.77
N GLN A 191 -5.21 -3.14 8.42
CA GLN A 191 -4.20 -2.40 9.16
C GLN A 191 -4.69 -2.00 10.55
N ALA A 192 -3.74 -1.70 11.43
CA ALA A 192 -3.98 -1.23 12.78
C ALA A 192 -2.90 -0.23 13.21
N ALA A 193 -3.23 0.68 14.12
CA ALA A 193 -2.32 1.65 14.69
C ALA A 193 -1.48 1.03 15.83
N THR A 194 -0.77 -0.06 15.52
CA THR A 194 0.07 -0.80 16.49
C THR A 194 -0.74 -1.38 17.66
N LEU A 195 -1.87 -2.03 17.37
CA LEU A 195 -2.74 -2.65 18.38
C LEU A 195 -2.19 -4.03 18.80
N ASN A 196 -2.46 -4.45 20.03
CA ASN A 196 -2.02 -5.76 20.50
C ASN A 196 -2.77 -6.91 19.80
N GLU A 197 -2.20 -8.11 19.85
CA GLU A 197 -2.75 -9.29 19.17
C GLU A 197 -4.16 -9.66 19.64
N ASP A 198 -4.47 -9.49 20.93
CA ASP A 198 -5.78 -9.83 21.50
C ASP A 198 -6.89 -8.91 20.97
N THR A 199 -6.64 -7.60 20.89
CA THR A 199 -7.59 -6.61 20.33
C THR A 199 -7.84 -6.86 18.84
N VAL A 200 -6.82 -7.26 18.08
CA VAL A 200 -6.99 -7.65 16.67
C VAL A 200 -7.82 -8.93 16.55
N LEU A 201 -7.57 -9.92 17.41
CA LEU A 201 -8.36 -11.15 17.45
C LEU A 201 -9.82 -10.87 17.82
N ASP A 202 -10.06 -10.00 18.80
CA ASP A 202 -11.39 -9.54 19.19
C ASP A 202 -12.15 -8.92 18.03
N ALA A 203 -11.49 -8.05 17.25
CA ALA A 203 -12.10 -7.44 16.07
C ALA A 203 -12.53 -8.48 15.03
N ILE A 204 -11.72 -9.53 14.82
CA ILE A 204 -12.04 -10.61 13.86
C ILE A 204 -13.32 -11.34 14.27
N PHE A 205 -13.43 -11.72 15.54
CA PHE A 205 -14.61 -12.45 16.02
C PHE A 205 -15.83 -11.55 16.21
N TYR A 206 -15.63 -10.28 16.54
CA TYR A 206 -16.69 -9.28 16.50
C TYR A 206 -17.30 -9.15 15.10
N ALA A 207 -16.47 -9.11 14.05
CA ALA A 207 -16.95 -9.14 12.67
C ALA A 207 -17.71 -10.41 12.34
N PHE A 208 -17.14 -11.58 12.68
CA PHE A 208 -17.74 -12.88 12.44
C PHE A 208 -19.17 -12.97 13.00
N GLU A 209 -19.38 -12.55 14.24
CA GLU A 209 -20.69 -12.56 14.90
C GLU A 209 -21.67 -11.58 14.24
N ASN A 210 -21.23 -10.37 13.92
CA ASN A 210 -22.10 -9.32 13.35
C ASN A 210 -22.41 -9.53 11.86
N LEU A 211 -21.70 -10.40 11.16
CA LEU A 211 -21.92 -10.69 9.73
C LEU A 211 -22.94 -11.81 9.48
N GLN A 212 -23.31 -12.58 10.50
CA GLN A 212 -24.27 -13.69 10.37
C GLN A 212 -25.64 -13.28 9.79
N PRO A 213 -26.24 -12.12 10.14
CA PRO A 213 -27.50 -11.70 9.51
C PRO A 213 -27.42 -11.58 7.99
N LEU A 214 -26.24 -11.23 7.44
CA LEU A 214 -26.03 -11.10 6.00
C LEU A 214 -25.91 -12.47 5.31
N ILE A 215 -25.41 -13.49 6.00
CA ILE A 215 -25.42 -14.88 5.53
C ILE A 215 -26.85 -15.41 5.44
N GLU A 216 -27.65 -15.17 6.47
CA GLU A 216 -29.03 -15.65 6.52
C GLU A 216 -29.90 -15.05 5.41
N VAL A 217 -29.78 -13.74 5.16
CA VAL A 217 -30.49 -13.09 4.05
C VAL A 217 -30.07 -13.65 2.69
N GLN A 218 -28.81 -14.03 2.50
CA GLN A 218 -28.36 -14.67 1.27
C GLN A 218 -28.96 -16.06 1.07
N LYS A 219 -29.08 -16.86 2.12
CA LYS A 219 -29.75 -18.16 2.08
C LYS A 219 -31.25 -18.02 1.79
N GLU A 220 -31.91 -17.04 2.40
CA GLU A 220 -33.32 -16.73 2.10
C GLU A 220 -33.51 -16.34 0.64
N LEU A 221 -32.59 -15.54 0.08
CA LEU A 221 -32.62 -15.15 -1.32
C LEU A 221 -32.41 -16.36 -2.23
N GLN A 222 -31.46 -17.24 -1.90
CA GLN A 222 -31.21 -18.49 -2.62
C GLN A 222 -32.44 -19.40 -2.63
N ALA A 223 -33.08 -19.60 -1.48
CA ALA A 223 -34.28 -20.42 -1.38
C ALA A 223 -35.44 -19.84 -2.20
N ALA A 224 -35.54 -18.50 -2.29
CA ALA A 224 -36.62 -17.84 -3.01
C ALA A 224 -36.42 -17.79 -4.53
N CYS A 225 -35.18 -17.64 -5.01
CA CYS A 225 -34.91 -17.37 -6.43
C CYS A 225 -33.56 -17.87 -6.97
N GLY A 226 -32.85 -18.72 -6.23
CA GLY A 226 -31.63 -19.37 -6.69
C GLY A 226 -31.91 -20.39 -7.80
N LYS A 227 -30.94 -20.55 -8.71
CA LYS A 227 -30.96 -21.58 -9.73
C LYS A 227 -30.39 -22.89 -9.17
N GLU A 228 -30.82 -24.01 -9.74
CA GLU A 228 -30.21 -25.31 -9.49
C GLU A 228 -28.73 -25.27 -9.90
N LYS A 229 -27.86 -25.80 -9.03
CA LYS A 229 -26.42 -25.85 -9.28
C LYS A 229 -26.14 -26.90 -10.35
N ARG A 230 -25.21 -26.60 -11.24
CA ARG A 230 -24.71 -27.58 -12.22
C ARG A 230 -23.99 -28.69 -11.48
N ASP A 231 -24.21 -29.92 -11.94
CA ASP A 231 -23.40 -31.05 -11.49
C ASP A 231 -21.97 -30.91 -12.00
N VAL A 232 -21.02 -31.21 -11.11
CA VAL A 232 -19.61 -31.33 -11.46
C VAL A 232 -19.26 -32.79 -11.29
N GLU A 233 -18.87 -33.44 -12.38
CA GLU A 233 -18.40 -34.82 -12.30
C GLU A 233 -17.13 -34.84 -11.43
N PRO A 234 -17.08 -35.65 -10.36
CA PRO A 234 -15.88 -35.79 -9.56
C PRO A 234 -14.73 -36.26 -10.43
N THR A 235 -13.54 -35.70 -10.21
CA THR A 235 -12.32 -36.18 -10.85
C THR A 235 -12.15 -37.67 -10.54
N GLN A 236 -12.24 -38.52 -11.56
CA GLN A 236 -12.03 -39.95 -11.39
C GLN A 236 -10.53 -40.21 -11.22
N ILE A 237 -10.18 -40.88 -10.13
CA ILE A 237 -8.81 -41.29 -9.85
C ILE A 237 -8.69 -42.77 -10.18
N ASP A 238 -7.74 -43.10 -11.06
CA ASP A 238 -7.34 -44.48 -11.28
C ASP A 238 -6.54 -44.95 -10.05
N GLU A 239 -7.25 -45.56 -9.09
CA GLU A 239 -6.67 -46.07 -7.84
C GLU A 239 -5.58 -47.13 -8.09
N GLU A 240 -5.68 -47.91 -9.17
CA GLU A 240 -4.67 -48.90 -9.52
C GLU A 240 -3.38 -48.21 -9.99
N LEU A 241 -3.50 -47.22 -10.88
CA LEU A 241 -2.36 -46.39 -11.30
C LEU A 241 -1.77 -45.63 -10.11
N TYR A 242 -2.60 -45.04 -9.25
CA TYR A 242 -2.15 -44.32 -8.06
C TYR A 242 -1.33 -45.22 -7.14
N SER A 243 -1.78 -46.46 -6.89
CA SER A 243 -1.01 -47.43 -6.10
C SER A 243 0.34 -47.75 -6.74
N LYS A 244 0.40 -47.96 -8.07
CA LYS A 244 1.66 -48.20 -8.79
C LYS A 244 2.62 -47.01 -8.71
N ILE A 245 2.10 -45.78 -8.81
CA ILE A 245 2.89 -44.55 -8.65
C ILE A 245 3.48 -44.48 -7.23
N VAL A 246 2.67 -44.74 -6.21
CA VAL A 246 3.12 -44.74 -4.82
C VAL A 246 4.24 -45.75 -4.62
N ASP A 247 4.06 -46.99 -5.07
CA ASP A 247 5.05 -48.06 -4.89
C ASP A 247 6.38 -47.75 -5.61
N CYS A 248 6.33 -47.24 -6.84
CA CYS A 248 7.51 -46.84 -7.61
C CYS A 248 8.23 -45.64 -6.96
N ALA A 249 7.48 -44.63 -6.50
CA ALA A 249 8.04 -43.37 -6.04
C ALA A 249 8.47 -43.37 -4.56
N LYS A 250 7.94 -44.27 -3.72
CA LYS A 250 8.06 -44.19 -2.24
C LYS A 250 9.49 -44.08 -1.72
N ALA A 251 10.43 -44.85 -2.27
CA ALA A 251 11.82 -44.85 -1.79
C ALA A 251 12.53 -43.51 -2.09
N ASP A 252 12.29 -42.95 -3.27
CA ASP A 252 12.97 -41.73 -3.72
C ASP A 252 12.27 -40.48 -3.19
N LEU A 253 10.94 -40.53 -3.05
CA LEU A 253 10.15 -39.38 -2.60
C LEU A 253 10.54 -38.92 -1.20
N ASP A 254 10.87 -39.83 -0.28
CA ASP A 254 11.35 -39.42 1.06
C ASP A 254 12.66 -38.62 0.98
N THR A 255 13.54 -38.98 0.04
CA THR A 255 14.78 -38.24 -0.23
C THR A 255 14.48 -36.87 -0.83
N VAL A 256 13.52 -36.78 -1.76
CA VAL A 256 13.06 -35.51 -2.34
C VAL A 256 12.53 -34.57 -1.26
N ILE A 257 11.54 -35.02 -0.47
CA ILE A 257 10.88 -34.17 0.53
C ILE A 257 11.76 -33.84 1.74
N SER A 258 12.87 -34.55 1.93
CA SER A 258 13.85 -34.28 2.99
C SER A 258 15.02 -33.39 2.52
N THR A 259 15.06 -33.01 1.24
CA THR A 259 16.08 -32.14 0.69
C THR A 259 15.73 -30.68 0.99
N ALA A 260 16.58 -29.98 1.74
CA ALA A 260 16.27 -28.64 2.25
C ALA A 260 16.34 -27.54 1.18
N ASP A 261 17.37 -27.54 0.33
CA ASP A 261 17.54 -26.58 -0.76
C ASP A 261 16.41 -26.71 -1.78
N LYS A 262 15.80 -25.59 -2.17
CA LYS A 262 14.62 -25.57 -3.03
C LYS A 262 14.93 -26.05 -4.45
N LEU A 263 16.03 -25.59 -5.04
CA LEU A 263 16.37 -25.90 -6.43
C LEU A 263 16.84 -27.34 -6.55
N GLU A 264 17.64 -27.83 -5.60
CA GLU A 264 18.05 -29.22 -5.51
C GLU A 264 16.83 -30.15 -5.32
N ARG A 265 15.90 -29.78 -4.42
CA ARG A 265 14.64 -30.52 -4.24
C ARG A 265 13.81 -30.56 -5.52
N GLY A 266 13.73 -29.44 -6.25
CA GLY A 266 13.07 -29.36 -7.55
C GLY A 266 13.68 -30.32 -8.58
N GLY A 267 15.01 -30.29 -8.74
CA GLY A 267 15.72 -31.19 -9.65
C GLY A 267 15.52 -32.67 -9.32
N LYS A 268 15.62 -33.06 -8.04
CA LYS A 268 15.34 -34.44 -7.59
C LYS A 268 13.89 -34.86 -7.86
N TYR A 269 12.94 -33.93 -7.71
CA TYR A 269 11.54 -34.21 -8.02
C TYR A 269 11.31 -34.41 -9.53
N ASP A 270 12.00 -33.64 -10.37
CA ASP A 270 11.95 -33.82 -11.83
C ASP A 270 12.57 -35.16 -12.27
N GLU A 271 13.69 -35.55 -11.66
CA GLU A 271 14.30 -36.88 -11.85
C GLU A 271 13.34 -38.01 -11.44
N LEU A 272 12.70 -37.88 -10.26
CA LEU A 272 11.69 -38.82 -9.80
C LEU A 272 10.51 -38.91 -10.77
N LYS A 273 10.02 -37.76 -11.23
CA LYS A 273 8.93 -37.69 -12.20
C LYS A 273 9.32 -38.37 -13.52
N ALA A 274 10.53 -38.15 -14.03
CA ALA A 274 11.02 -38.81 -15.23
C ALA A 274 11.11 -40.34 -15.06
N LYS A 275 11.61 -40.80 -13.90
CA LYS A 275 11.69 -42.23 -13.56
C LYS A 275 10.31 -42.88 -13.52
N VAL A 276 9.35 -42.29 -12.81
CA VAL A 276 7.98 -42.83 -12.68
C VAL A 276 7.29 -42.90 -14.06
N ASN A 277 7.44 -41.85 -14.88
CA ASN A 277 6.89 -41.87 -16.24
C ASN A 277 7.53 -42.96 -17.11
N ALA A 278 8.86 -43.11 -17.08
CA ALA A 278 9.55 -44.14 -17.86
C ALA A 278 9.15 -45.57 -17.48
N GLU A 279 8.78 -45.81 -16.21
CA GLU A 279 8.39 -47.13 -15.71
C GLU A 279 6.91 -47.45 -15.95
N LEU A 280 6.02 -46.47 -15.76
CA LEU A 280 4.56 -46.69 -15.74
C LEU A 280 3.84 -46.23 -17.02
N ASP A 281 4.47 -45.39 -17.84
CA ASP A 281 3.91 -44.85 -19.09
C ASP A 281 5.02 -44.66 -20.15
N PRO A 282 5.64 -45.77 -20.61
CA PRO A 282 6.76 -45.70 -21.55
C PRO A 282 6.38 -45.05 -22.91
N ASP A 283 5.10 -45.09 -23.27
CA ASP A 283 4.57 -44.48 -24.51
C ASP A 283 4.13 -43.02 -24.32
N SER A 284 4.22 -42.48 -23.09
CA SER A 284 3.89 -41.09 -22.72
C SER A 284 2.42 -40.68 -22.98
N GLU A 285 1.49 -41.63 -22.97
CA GLU A 285 0.06 -41.39 -23.23
C GLU A 285 -0.68 -40.81 -22.01
N ARG A 286 -0.21 -41.10 -20.78
CA ARG A 286 -0.82 -40.73 -19.49
C ARG A 286 0.08 -39.82 -18.64
N SER A 287 1.12 -39.24 -19.22
CA SER A 287 2.13 -38.42 -18.51
C SER A 287 1.55 -37.26 -17.70
N GLY A 288 0.48 -36.62 -18.19
CA GLY A 288 -0.25 -35.57 -17.46
C GLY A 288 -0.90 -36.09 -16.18
N GLU A 289 -1.61 -37.21 -16.28
CA GLU A 289 -2.28 -37.88 -15.17
C GLU A 289 -1.28 -38.39 -14.12
N ILE A 290 -0.18 -39.02 -14.56
CA ILE A 290 0.91 -39.45 -13.67
C ILE A 290 1.51 -38.26 -12.92
N SER A 291 1.73 -37.14 -13.60
CA SER A 291 2.26 -35.92 -12.97
C SER A 291 1.33 -35.39 -11.88
N GLU A 292 0.02 -35.42 -12.12
CA GLU A 292 -0.99 -34.96 -11.17
C GLU A 292 -1.06 -35.88 -9.94
N LEU A 293 -1.12 -37.20 -10.18
CA LEU A 293 -1.16 -38.22 -9.12
C LEU A 293 0.12 -38.26 -8.28
N LEU A 294 1.29 -38.12 -8.91
CA LEU A 294 2.57 -38.00 -8.20
C LEU A 294 2.64 -36.72 -7.36
N SER A 295 2.13 -35.60 -7.89
CA SER A 295 2.01 -34.34 -7.14
C SER A 295 1.06 -34.48 -5.94
N LYS A 296 -0.07 -35.18 -6.11
CA LYS A 296 -0.99 -35.51 -5.02
C LYS A 296 -0.31 -36.34 -3.95
N TYR A 297 0.41 -37.41 -4.33
CA TYR A 297 1.15 -38.24 -3.38
C TYR A 297 2.22 -37.44 -2.64
N ARG A 298 2.98 -36.59 -3.36
CA ARG A 298 3.96 -35.68 -2.76
C ARG A 298 3.34 -34.79 -1.69
N LYS A 299 2.20 -34.16 -1.98
CA LYS A 299 1.50 -33.31 -1.00
C LYS A 299 1.10 -34.08 0.26
N THR A 300 0.51 -35.27 0.09
CA THR A 300 0.09 -36.13 1.21
C THR A 300 1.29 -36.57 2.05
N ALA A 301 2.39 -36.99 1.41
CA ALA A 301 3.61 -37.41 2.10
C ALA A 301 4.23 -36.25 2.91
N MET A 302 4.31 -35.05 2.32
CA MET A 302 4.84 -33.86 3.01
C MET A 302 3.98 -33.47 4.22
N ARG A 303 2.65 -33.45 4.07
CA ARG A 303 1.74 -33.15 5.19
C ARG A 303 1.86 -34.17 6.32
N SER A 304 1.80 -35.46 5.99
CA SER A 304 1.95 -36.54 6.97
C SER A 304 3.28 -36.44 7.70
N LYS A 305 4.38 -36.10 7.00
CA LYS A 305 5.69 -35.92 7.63
C LYS A 305 5.69 -34.79 8.66
N ILE A 306 5.13 -33.63 8.30
CA ILE A 306 5.02 -32.48 9.22
C ILE A 306 4.17 -32.84 10.44
N VAL A 307 2.99 -33.44 10.24
CA VAL A 307 2.03 -33.68 11.32
C VAL A 307 2.41 -34.88 12.20
N ASN A 308 2.94 -35.96 11.62
CA ASN A 308 3.17 -37.23 12.33
C ASN A 308 4.61 -37.40 12.82
N GLU A 309 5.60 -36.85 12.10
CA GLU A 309 7.02 -36.94 12.50
C GLU A 309 7.51 -35.68 13.23
N SER A 310 6.65 -34.67 13.38
CA SER A 310 6.98 -33.38 14.01
C SER A 310 8.20 -32.69 13.41
N ARG A 311 8.40 -32.85 12.10
CA ARG A 311 9.59 -32.38 11.39
C ARG A 311 9.21 -31.69 10.08
N ARG A 312 9.72 -30.48 9.87
CA ARG A 312 9.54 -29.71 8.64
C ARG A 312 10.41 -30.23 7.51
N ILE A 313 10.08 -29.82 6.28
CA ILE A 313 10.75 -30.22 5.02
C ILE A 313 12.25 -29.89 5.05
N ASP A 314 12.59 -28.73 5.62
CA ASP A 314 13.98 -28.28 5.78
C ASP A 314 14.60 -28.66 7.14
N GLY A 315 13.90 -29.47 7.94
CA GLY A 315 14.37 -29.97 9.23
C GLY A 315 14.23 -29.01 10.41
N ARG A 316 13.66 -27.81 10.23
CA ARG A 316 13.40 -26.87 11.34
C ARG A 316 12.32 -27.37 12.29
N SER A 317 12.34 -26.86 13.52
CA SER A 317 11.17 -26.93 14.40
C SER A 317 10.04 -26.02 13.89
N PHE A 318 8.84 -26.20 14.44
CA PHE A 318 7.65 -25.46 14.03
C PHE A 318 7.73 -23.96 14.34
N ASP A 319 8.43 -23.57 15.39
CA ASP A 319 8.59 -22.19 15.83
C ASP A 319 9.85 -21.50 15.27
N GLN A 320 10.77 -22.25 14.70
CA GLN A 320 12.06 -21.74 14.22
C GLN A 320 11.94 -20.93 12.92
N VAL A 321 12.45 -19.70 12.97
CA VAL A 321 12.64 -18.82 11.81
C VAL A 321 13.91 -19.21 11.04
N ARG A 322 13.93 -19.04 9.71
CA ARG A 322 15.12 -19.32 8.89
C ARG A 322 16.26 -18.35 9.25
N PRO A 323 17.53 -18.71 8.92
CA PRO A 323 18.65 -17.78 9.08
C PRO A 323 18.40 -16.44 8.39
N ILE A 324 18.73 -15.34 9.07
CA ILE A 324 18.56 -13.98 8.57
C ILE A 324 19.93 -13.31 8.38
N SER A 325 20.06 -12.55 7.30
CA SER A 325 21.14 -11.61 7.07
C SER A 325 20.55 -10.26 6.73
N SER A 326 21.06 -9.22 7.40
CA SER A 326 20.54 -7.86 7.35
C SER A 326 21.69 -6.91 7.03
N GLU A 327 21.64 -6.23 5.89
CA GLU A 327 22.64 -5.23 5.48
C GLU A 327 21.95 -3.93 5.07
N ALA A 328 22.29 -2.81 5.70
CA ALA A 328 21.84 -1.47 5.31
C ALA A 328 22.91 -0.75 4.47
N GLY A 329 22.52 0.21 3.63
CA GLY A 329 23.46 0.97 2.80
C GLY A 329 24.05 0.19 1.63
N TYR A 330 23.37 -0.88 1.17
CA TYR A 330 23.85 -1.75 0.09
C TYR A 330 24.05 -1.03 -1.26
N LEU A 331 23.19 -0.05 -1.58
CA LEU A 331 23.24 0.71 -2.83
C LEU A 331 23.93 2.07 -2.61
N PRO A 332 25.10 2.32 -3.25
CA PRO A 332 25.90 3.51 -2.96
C PRO A 332 25.26 4.86 -3.28
N ARG A 333 24.22 4.87 -4.13
CA ARG A 333 23.58 6.10 -4.64
C ARG A 333 22.13 6.25 -4.21
N ALA A 334 21.53 5.20 -3.63
CA ALA A 334 20.18 5.32 -3.11
C ALA A 334 20.20 6.27 -1.89
N HIS A 335 19.08 6.95 -1.61
CA HIS A 335 19.04 7.78 -0.41
C HIS A 335 19.09 6.91 0.84
N GLY A 336 18.43 5.75 0.80
CA GLY A 336 18.69 4.63 1.70
C GLY A 336 18.44 3.31 1.00
N SER A 337 19.02 2.24 1.52
CA SER A 337 18.86 0.90 0.96
C SER A 337 19.10 -0.18 1.99
N ALA A 338 18.54 -1.36 1.72
CA ALA A 338 18.79 -2.55 2.51
C ALA A 338 18.75 -3.81 1.64
N LEU A 339 19.64 -4.76 1.94
CA LEU A 339 19.55 -6.13 1.47
C LEU A 339 19.14 -7.00 2.65
N PHE A 340 17.89 -7.46 2.62
CA PHE A 340 17.34 -8.34 3.65
C PHE A 340 17.18 -9.75 3.07
N THR A 341 17.82 -10.73 3.72
CA THR A 341 17.76 -12.14 3.32
C THR A 341 17.28 -13.00 4.48
N ARG A 342 16.28 -13.84 4.25
CA ARG A 342 15.77 -14.82 5.21
C ARG A 342 15.62 -16.18 4.54
N GLY A 343 16.54 -17.09 4.85
CA GLY A 343 16.74 -18.31 4.05
C GLY A 343 16.91 -17.98 2.56
N GLU A 344 16.19 -18.67 1.68
CA GLU A 344 16.17 -18.42 0.23
C GLU A 344 15.09 -17.38 -0.16
N THR A 345 14.90 -16.36 0.66
CA THR A 345 14.03 -15.22 0.35
C THR A 345 14.79 -13.93 0.57
N GLN A 346 15.05 -13.21 -0.52
CA GLN A 346 15.90 -12.03 -0.53
C GLN A 346 15.18 -10.87 -1.19
N ALA A 347 15.20 -9.72 -0.51
CA ALA A 347 14.66 -8.46 -1.01
C ALA A 347 15.75 -7.39 -0.97
N LEU A 348 16.04 -6.81 -2.13
CA LEU A 348 16.81 -5.58 -2.25
C LEU A 348 15.83 -4.42 -2.24
N VAL A 349 15.90 -3.61 -1.19
CA VAL A 349 14.97 -2.51 -0.97
C VAL A 349 15.72 -1.18 -1.05
N SER A 350 15.12 -0.21 -1.73
CA SER A 350 15.64 1.15 -1.83
C SER A 350 14.59 2.16 -1.37
N ALA A 351 15.03 3.20 -0.68
CA ALA A 351 14.24 4.35 -0.27
C ALA A 351 14.73 5.60 -1.02
N THR A 352 13.79 6.37 -1.54
CA THR A 352 14.02 7.63 -2.25
C THR A 352 13.14 8.71 -1.64
N LEU A 353 13.75 9.86 -1.37
CA LEU A 353 13.13 11.05 -0.79
C LEU A 353 12.90 12.09 -1.89
N GLY A 354 11.75 12.76 -1.84
CA GLY A 354 11.35 13.77 -2.81
C GLY A 354 10.53 14.90 -2.19
N SER A 355 10.18 15.87 -3.03
CA SER A 355 9.36 17.04 -2.68
C SER A 355 7.86 16.73 -2.71
N GLU A 356 7.02 17.70 -2.34
CA GLU A 356 5.56 17.58 -2.42
C GLU A 356 5.06 17.27 -3.85
N ARG A 357 5.73 17.82 -4.88
CA ARG A 357 5.44 17.50 -6.29
C ARG A 357 5.70 16.06 -6.71
N ASP A 358 6.51 15.33 -5.96
CA ASP A 358 6.82 13.92 -6.24
C ASP A 358 5.82 12.96 -5.60
N GLN A 359 4.83 13.48 -4.85
CA GLN A 359 3.72 12.69 -4.32
C GLN A 359 2.86 12.12 -5.45
N GLN A 360 2.32 10.93 -5.22
CA GLN A 360 1.46 10.29 -6.21
C GLN A 360 0.04 10.83 -6.10
N ARG A 361 -0.41 11.53 -7.14
CA ARG A 361 -1.81 11.92 -7.32
C ARG A 361 -2.67 10.72 -7.72
N VAL A 362 -3.73 10.46 -6.96
CA VAL A 362 -4.69 9.39 -7.19
C VAL A 362 -6.09 9.98 -7.25
N GLU A 363 -6.83 9.65 -8.30
CA GLU A 363 -8.24 10.01 -8.43
C GLU A 363 -9.09 8.86 -7.83
N THR A 364 -9.82 9.15 -6.76
CA THR A 364 -10.69 8.21 -6.04
C THR A 364 -12.16 8.65 -6.15
N LEU A 365 -13.12 7.81 -5.76
CA LEU A 365 -14.51 8.23 -5.67
C LEU A 365 -14.72 9.39 -4.66
N GLY A 366 -13.89 9.48 -3.62
CA GLY A 366 -13.93 10.57 -2.64
C GLY A 366 -13.36 11.89 -3.14
N GLY A 367 -12.36 11.87 -4.02
CA GLY A 367 -11.68 13.10 -4.42
C GLY A 367 -10.38 12.84 -5.19
N GLU A 368 -9.59 13.88 -5.37
CA GLU A 368 -8.17 13.70 -5.65
C GLU A 368 -7.41 13.59 -4.33
N GLU A 369 -6.58 12.56 -4.19
CA GLU A 369 -5.74 12.31 -3.02
C GLU A 369 -4.27 12.33 -3.43
N ASN A 370 -3.39 12.86 -2.57
CA ASN A 370 -1.95 12.79 -2.75
C ASN A 370 -1.35 11.78 -1.78
N LYS A 371 -0.79 10.70 -2.31
CA LYS A 371 -0.05 9.72 -1.51
C LYS A 371 1.40 10.20 -1.32
N ARG A 372 1.73 10.58 -0.08
CA ARG A 372 3.09 10.92 0.33
C ARG A 372 4.01 9.71 0.37
N PHE A 373 3.50 8.56 0.81
CA PHE A 373 4.25 7.32 0.90
C PHE A 373 3.83 6.34 -0.19
N MET A 374 4.83 5.84 -0.92
CA MET A 374 4.66 4.89 -2.01
C MET A 374 5.56 3.69 -1.75
N LEU A 375 5.00 2.48 -1.79
CA LEU A 375 5.78 1.24 -1.75
C LEU A 375 5.46 0.41 -2.99
N HIS A 376 6.46 0.24 -3.85
CA HIS A 376 6.35 -0.58 -5.05
C HIS A 376 7.09 -1.89 -4.84
N TYR A 377 6.37 -2.99 -5.07
CA TYR A 377 6.87 -4.34 -4.94
C TYR A 377 6.99 -4.97 -6.33
N ASN A 378 8.15 -5.55 -6.62
CA ASN A 378 8.46 -6.20 -7.90
C ASN A 378 8.89 -7.64 -7.68
N PHE A 379 8.26 -8.56 -8.43
CA PHE A 379 8.54 -9.99 -8.40
C PHE A 379 9.02 -10.47 -9.78
N PRO A 380 10.31 -10.29 -10.11
CA PRO A 380 10.84 -10.73 -11.38
C PRO A 380 10.91 -12.26 -11.46
N PRO A 381 10.71 -12.88 -12.64
CA PRO A 381 10.60 -14.34 -12.76
C PRO A 381 11.88 -15.08 -12.38
N PHE A 382 13.05 -14.44 -12.48
CA PHE A 382 14.32 -15.04 -12.07
C PHE A 382 14.36 -15.35 -10.57
N CYS A 383 13.59 -14.66 -9.71
CA CYS A 383 13.64 -14.88 -8.26
C CYS A 383 13.10 -16.25 -7.82
N VAL A 384 12.42 -16.94 -8.74
CA VAL A 384 11.97 -18.33 -8.59
C VAL A 384 12.62 -19.27 -9.61
N GLY A 385 13.59 -18.79 -10.39
CA GLY A 385 14.27 -19.57 -11.43
C GLY A 385 13.46 -19.78 -12.71
N GLU A 386 12.43 -18.96 -12.96
CA GLU A 386 11.53 -19.09 -14.11
C GLU A 386 11.85 -18.07 -15.22
N VAL A 387 11.34 -18.34 -16.43
CA VAL A 387 11.38 -17.42 -17.57
C VAL A 387 9.97 -16.98 -17.92
N ARG A 388 9.72 -15.67 -17.91
CA ARG A 388 8.46 -15.06 -18.34
C ARG A 388 8.71 -13.71 -19.00
N ARG A 389 7.84 -13.32 -19.94
CA ARG A 389 7.81 -11.96 -20.47
C ARG A 389 7.50 -10.95 -19.36
N LEU A 390 8.36 -9.95 -19.20
CA LEU A 390 8.11 -8.85 -18.26
C LEU A 390 6.95 -7.98 -18.75
N SER A 391 5.94 -7.82 -17.89
CA SER A 391 4.80 -6.91 -18.05
C SER A 391 4.78 -5.92 -16.89
N GLY A 392 3.76 -5.06 -16.84
CA GLY A 392 3.47 -4.30 -15.61
C GLY A 392 3.15 -5.23 -14.43
N PRO A 393 3.10 -4.67 -13.20
CA PRO A 393 2.90 -5.48 -11.98
C PRO A 393 1.58 -6.23 -12.01
N SER A 394 1.60 -7.48 -11.54
CA SER A 394 0.42 -8.31 -11.39
C SER A 394 -0.48 -7.83 -10.24
N ARG A 395 -1.70 -8.39 -10.14
CA ARG A 395 -2.56 -8.16 -8.97
C ARG A 395 -1.90 -8.65 -7.67
N ARG A 396 -1.11 -9.73 -7.75
CA ARG A 396 -0.35 -10.26 -6.61
C ARG A 396 0.68 -9.25 -6.13
N ASP A 397 1.42 -8.67 -7.06
CA ASP A 397 2.48 -7.68 -6.78
C ASP A 397 1.89 -6.43 -6.12
N ILE A 398 0.78 -5.91 -6.65
CA ILE A 398 0.08 -4.77 -6.04
C ILE A 398 -0.32 -5.09 -4.60
N GLY A 399 -1.04 -6.19 -4.35
CA GLY A 399 -1.51 -6.45 -2.98
C GLY A 399 -0.39 -6.86 -2.01
N HIS A 400 0.72 -7.44 -2.46
CA HIS A 400 1.91 -7.62 -1.61
C HIS A 400 2.54 -6.27 -1.26
N GLY A 401 2.66 -5.37 -2.25
CA GLY A 401 3.14 -4.00 -2.04
C GLY A 401 2.25 -3.22 -1.06
N THR A 402 0.92 -3.29 -1.24
CA THR A 402 -0.04 -2.64 -0.33
C THR A 402 0.02 -3.24 1.08
N LEU A 403 0.11 -4.57 1.21
CA LEU A 403 0.25 -5.23 2.53
C LEU A 403 1.49 -4.70 3.27
N ALA A 404 2.63 -4.64 2.58
CA ALA A 404 3.86 -4.11 3.15
C ALA A 404 3.76 -2.60 3.44
N ARG A 405 3.15 -1.83 2.53
CA ARG A 405 2.94 -0.38 2.68
C ARG A 405 2.16 -0.09 3.97
N ARG A 406 0.98 -0.68 4.12
CA ARG A 406 0.11 -0.50 5.29
C ARG A 406 0.85 -0.79 6.60
N GLY A 407 1.66 -1.86 6.61
CA GLY A 407 2.42 -2.25 7.80
C GLY A 407 3.53 -1.27 8.18
N VAL A 408 4.25 -0.73 7.20
CA VAL A 408 5.38 0.21 7.42
C VAL A 408 4.89 1.65 7.65
N GLU A 409 3.79 2.03 7.00
CA GLU A 409 3.20 3.37 7.06
C GLU A 409 2.80 3.77 8.49
N ALA A 410 2.38 2.80 9.31
CA ALA A 410 2.05 3.01 10.72
C ALA A 410 3.23 3.50 11.59
N ALA A 411 4.47 3.37 11.12
CA ALA A 411 5.67 3.84 11.81
C ALA A 411 6.27 5.11 11.19
N LEU A 412 5.67 5.66 10.12
CA LEU A 412 6.20 6.86 9.48
C LEU A 412 5.98 8.11 10.33
N PRO A 413 6.91 9.07 10.29
CA PRO A 413 6.74 10.35 10.95
C PRO A 413 5.68 11.20 10.26
N ASP A 414 5.09 12.11 11.05
CA ASP A 414 4.17 13.12 10.56
C ASP A 414 4.83 14.02 9.50
N VAL A 415 3.99 14.60 8.63
CA VAL A 415 4.45 15.48 7.54
C VAL A 415 5.19 16.70 8.08
N SER A 416 4.78 17.21 9.25
CA SER A 416 5.43 18.37 9.90
C SER A 416 6.83 18.05 10.41
N GLU A 417 7.10 16.80 10.79
CA GLU A 417 8.42 16.37 11.29
C GLU A 417 9.36 16.00 10.15
N PHE A 418 8.82 15.39 9.08
CA PHE A 418 9.62 14.93 7.96
C PHE A 418 8.92 15.24 6.61
N PRO A 419 9.03 16.47 6.08
CA PRO A 419 8.22 16.96 4.97
C PRO A 419 8.69 16.47 3.58
N TYR A 420 8.91 15.17 3.46
CA TYR A 420 9.35 14.49 2.24
C TYR A 420 8.26 13.57 1.69
N SER A 421 8.13 13.52 0.36
CA SER A 421 7.54 12.34 -0.27
C SER A 421 8.52 11.18 -0.16
N ILE A 422 8.04 9.97 0.11
CA ILE A 422 8.88 8.81 0.34
C ILE A 422 8.45 7.70 -0.63
N ARG A 423 9.38 7.27 -1.47
CA ARG A 423 9.19 6.12 -2.35
C ARG A 423 10.11 4.99 -1.94
N VAL A 424 9.53 3.84 -1.62
CA VAL A 424 10.22 2.58 -1.40
C VAL A 424 9.99 1.67 -2.61
N VAL A 425 11.06 1.03 -3.09
CA VAL A 425 10.99 -0.01 -4.11
C VAL A 425 11.66 -1.26 -3.58
N SER A 426 10.94 -2.37 -3.59
CA SER A 426 11.46 -3.69 -3.23
C SER A 426 11.56 -4.58 -4.47
N GLU A 427 12.79 -4.95 -4.80
CA GLU A 427 13.11 -5.94 -5.82
C GLU A 427 13.34 -7.29 -5.14
N VAL A 428 12.45 -8.25 -5.39
CA VAL A 428 12.62 -9.62 -4.88
C VAL A 428 13.66 -10.33 -5.73
N LEU A 429 14.78 -10.71 -5.11
CA LEU A 429 15.90 -11.37 -5.80
C LEU A 429 15.82 -12.90 -5.68
N GLU A 430 15.30 -13.39 -4.57
CA GLU A 430 15.04 -14.81 -4.30
C GLU A 430 13.70 -14.97 -3.58
N SER A 431 12.95 -16.03 -3.86
CA SER A 431 11.68 -16.29 -3.18
C SER A 431 11.43 -17.78 -2.92
N ASN A 432 11.55 -18.15 -1.65
CA ASN A 432 11.09 -19.43 -1.12
C ASN A 432 10.26 -19.30 0.18
N GLY A 433 9.69 -18.14 0.47
CA GLY A 433 8.78 -17.98 1.59
C GLY A 433 8.52 -16.51 1.92
N SER A 434 7.31 -16.06 1.61
CA SER A 434 6.78 -14.71 1.84
C SER A 434 7.78 -13.56 1.65
N SER A 435 8.13 -13.32 0.39
CA SER A 435 8.89 -12.12 0.00
C SER A 435 8.18 -10.81 0.36
N SER A 436 6.85 -10.80 0.50
CA SER A 436 6.12 -9.63 1.03
C SER A 436 6.56 -9.21 2.44
N MET A 437 6.90 -10.18 3.30
CA MET A 437 7.40 -9.89 4.65
C MET A 437 8.88 -9.52 4.65
N ALA A 438 9.67 -10.10 3.75
CA ALA A 438 11.04 -9.64 3.50
C ALA A 438 11.07 -8.17 3.02
N THR A 439 10.10 -7.78 2.19
CA THR A 439 9.91 -6.39 1.77
C THR A 439 9.62 -5.46 2.95
N VAL A 440 8.77 -5.86 3.91
CA VAL A 440 8.52 -5.07 5.13
C VAL A 440 9.82 -4.82 5.90
N CYS A 441 10.57 -5.89 6.19
CA CYS A 441 11.81 -5.79 6.94
C CYS A 441 12.84 -4.91 6.20
N GLY A 442 13.06 -5.17 4.91
CA GLY A 442 13.97 -4.37 4.08
C GLY A 442 13.51 -2.91 3.93
N ALA A 443 12.20 -2.64 3.87
CA ALA A 443 11.66 -1.28 3.82
C ALA A 443 11.91 -0.53 5.13
N SER A 444 11.66 -1.16 6.28
CA SER A 444 11.98 -0.56 7.59
C SER A 444 13.46 -0.18 7.66
N MET A 445 14.36 -1.08 7.28
CA MET A 445 15.80 -0.82 7.28
C MET A 445 16.20 0.25 6.27
N ALA A 446 15.67 0.23 5.05
CA ALA A 446 16.00 1.20 4.00
C ALA A 446 15.51 2.62 4.35
N LEU A 447 14.38 2.74 5.07
CA LEU A 447 13.89 4.01 5.59
C LEU A 447 14.81 4.55 6.69
N MET A 448 15.22 3.70 7.63
CA MET A 448 16.20 4.05 8.66
C MET A 448 17.54 4.48 8.05
N ASP A 449 18.01 3.75 7.03
CA ASP A 449 19.24 4.07 6.28
C ASP A 449 19.12 5.39 5.50
N ALA A 450 17.91 5.75 5.04
CA ALA A 450 17.65 7.03 4.38
C ALA A 450 17.56 8.23 5.33
N GLY A 451 17.67 8.00 6.65
CA GLY A 451 17.49 9.03 7.67
C GLY A 451 16.04 9.42 7.89
N VAL A 452 15.08 8.55 7.53
CA VAL A 452 13.67 8.76 7.88
C VAL A 452 13.51 8.44 9.37
N PRO A 453 13.03 9.38 10.21
CA PRO A 453 12.85 9.16 11.64
C PRO A 453 11.59 8.34 11.91
N ILE A 454 11.59 7.07 11.50
CA ILE A 454 10.49 6.16 11.83
C ILE A 454 10.39 5.97 13.35
N SER A 455 9.17 5.94 13.88
CA SER A 455 8.94 5.91 15.33
C SER A 455 9.45 4.61 15.99
N THR A 456 9.40 3.51 15.25
CA THR A 456 9.94 2.20 15.65
C THR A 456 10.17 1.33 14.41
N PRO A 457 11.18 0.43 14.41
CA PRO A 457 11.34 -0.55 13.35
C PRO A 457 10.12 -1.49 13.25
N VAL A 458 9.81 -1.90 12.02
CA VAL A 458 8.68 -2.78 11.69
C VAL A 458 9.21 -4.05 11.03
N SER A 459 8.76 -5.21 11.48
CA SER A 459 9.08 -6.48 10.84
C SER A 459 7.82 -7.29 10.51
N GLY A 460 7.98 -8.30 9.66
CA GLY A 460 6.90 -9.15 9.21
C GLY A 460 7.28 -10.63 9.22
N ILE A 461 6.32 -11.48 9.55
CA ILE A 461 6.46 -12.94 9.48
C ILE A 461 5.29 -13.56 8.74
N ALA A 462 5.58 -14.62 7.98
CA ALA A 462 4.57 -15.48 7.40
C ALA A 462 4.45 -16.75 8.20
N MET A 463 3.22 -17.15 8.41
CA MET A 463 2.83 -18.23 9.29
C MET A 463 1.92 -19.16 8.52
N GLY A 464 1.97 -20.45 8.85
CA GLY A 464 1.08 -21.44 8.29
C GLY A 464 0.47 -22.30 9.38
N LEU A 465 -0.61 -22.98 9.03
CA LEU A 465 -1.24 -23.95 9.89
C LEU A 465 -1.64 -25.17 9.08
N ILE A 466 -1.39 -26.34 9.66
CA ILE A 466 -1.84 -27.63 9.15
C ILE A 466 -2.71 -28.27 10.21
N LYS A 467 -3.91 -28.69 9.83
CA LYS A 467 -4.87 -29.40 10.67
C LYS A 467 -5.20 -30.74 10.02
N GLU A 468 -4.96 -31.82 10.74
CA GLU A 468 -5.41 -33.17 10.38
C GLU A 468 -6.13 -33.76 11.59
N ASP A 469 -7.42 -34.03 11.42
CA ASP A 469 -8.34 -34.40 12.50
C ASP A 469 -8.27 -33.40 13.67
N ASP A 470 -7.84 -33.85 14.85
CA ASP A 470 -7.67 -33.05 16.07
C ASP A 470 -6.24 -32.48 16.22
N LYS A 471 -5.29 -32.88 15.35
CA LYS A 471 -3.91 -32.37 15.42
C LYS A 471 -3.81 -31.05 14.70
N VAL A 472 -3.26 -30.05 15.40
CA VAL A 472 -3.01 -28.71 14.87
C VAL A 472 -1.52 -28.41 14.99
N VAL A 473 -0.89 -28.04 13.87
CA VAL A 473 0.50 -27.63 13.79
C VAL A 473 0.56 -26.20 13.27
N ILE A 474 1.23 -25.31 14.00
CA ILE A 474 1.45 -23.91 13.62
C ILE A 474 2.90 -23.74 13.22
N LEU A 475 3.14 -23.27 11.99
CA LEU A 475 4.46 -23.12 11.39
C LEU A 475 4.87 -21.65 11.32
N SER A 476 6.02 -21.32 11.90
CA SER A 476 6.70 -20.03 11.78
C SER A 476 7.54 -19.96 10.51
N ASP A 477 7.50 -18.81 9.84
CA ASP A 477 8.32 -18.51 8.67
C ASP A 477 8.24 -19.62 7.61
N ILE A 478 7.04 -19.77 7.06
CA ILE A 478 6.70 -20.84 6.12
C ILE A 478 7.47 -20.74 4.79
N LEU A 479 7.82 -21.91 4.26
CA LEU A 479 8.33 -22.08 2.91
C LEU A 479 7.20 -21.95 1.87
N GLY A 480 7.57 -21.74 0.60
CA GLY A 480 6.60 -21.78 -0.50
C GLY A 480 5.85 -23.12 -0.58
N ASP A 481 6.54 -24.24 -0.36
CA ASP A 481 5.90 -25.56 -0.30
C ASP A 481 4.92 -25.67 0.88
N GLU A 482 5.26 -25.13 2.06
CA GLU A 482 4.40 -25.20 3.25
C GLU A 482 3.13 -24.33 3.10
N ASP A 483 3.21 -23.21 2.39
CA ASP A 483 2.04 -22.37 2.01
C ASP A 483 1.05 -23.14 1.12
N HIS A 484 1.59 -23.85 0.11
CA HIS A 484 0.78 -24.68 -0.78
C HIS A 484 0.15 -25.89 -0.07
N LEU A 485 0.75 -26.35 1.01
CA LEU A 485 0.25 -27.46 1.82
C LEU A 485 -0.66 -27.01 2.96
N GLY A 486 -0.52 -25.78 3.45
CA GLY A 486 -1.21 -25.27 4.63
C GLY A 486 -2.70 -25.08 4.42
N ASP A 487 -3.44 -25.32 5.50
CA ASP A 487 -4.88 -25.11 5.60
C ASP A 487 -5.25 -23.66 5.96
N MET A 488 -4.30 -22.94 6.53
CA MET A 488 -4.35 -21.49 6.69
C MET A 488 -2.95 -20.91 6.49
N ASP A 489 -2.87 -19.81 5.74
CA ASP A 489 -1.67 -18.98 5.65
C ASP A 489 -1.99 -17.58 6.14
N PHE A 490 -1.09 -17.01 6.93
CA PHE A 490 -1.26 -15.65 7.40
C PHE A 490 0.05 -14.90 7.55
N LYS A 491 -0.04 -13.59 7.43
CA LYS A 491 1.08 -12.66 7.40
C LYS A 491 0.81 -11.60 8.44
N VAL A 492 1.70 -11.50 9.42
CA VAL A 492 1.59 -10.56 10.53
C VAL A 492 2.73 -9.57 10.42
N VAL A 493 2.38 -8.29 10.33
CA VAL A 493 3.32 -7.17 10.31
C VAL A 493 3.11 -6.33 11.56
N GLY A 494 4.20 -5.84 12.14
CA GLY A 494 4.10 -5.05 13.34
C GLY A 494 5.45 -4.64 13.91
N THR A 495 5.36 -3.97 15.04
CA THR A 495 6.48 -3.50 15.82
C THR A 495 6.63 -4.40 17.06
N ALA A 496 7.52 -4.04 17.97
CA ALA A 496 7.58 -4.66 19.29
C ALA A 496 6.30 -4.39 20.11
N ASN A 497 5.59 -3.30 19.83
CA ASN A 497 4.46 -2.83 20.62
C ASN A 497 3.11 -3.39 20.15
N GLY A 498 3.01 -3.87 18.91
CA GLY A 498 1.76 -4.38 18.38
C GLY A 498 1.78 -4.66 16.88
N VAL A 499 0.62 -5.06 16.37
CA VAL A 499 0.34 -5.35 14.96
C VAL A 499 0.01 -4.06 14.23
N THR A 500 0.63 -3.87 13.06
CA THR A 500 0.35 -2.74 12.18
C THR A 500 -0.41 -3.16 10.92
N SER A 501 -0.25 -4.41 10.48
CA SER A 501 -0.96 -4.95 9.34
C SER A 501 -1.10 -6.47 9.42
N LEU A 502 -2.21 -6.99 8.93
CA LEU A 502 -2.56 -8.41 9.00
C LEU A 502 -3.21 -8.86 7.69
N GLN A 503 -2.83 -10.05 7.25
CA GLN A 503 -3.53 -10.77 6.18
C GLN A 503 -3.66 -12.24 6.57
N MET A 504 -4.85 -12.82 6.46
CA MET A 504 -5.11 -14.24 6.71
C MET A 504 -5.96 -14.81 5.57
N ASP A 505 -5.61 -16.00 5.10
CA ASP A 505 -6.39 -16.82 4.18
C ASP A 505 -6.59 -18.20 4.82
N ILE A 506 -7.85 -18.59 5.02
CA ILE A 506 -8.25 -19.83 5.69
C ILE A 506 -9.01 -20.69 4.68
N LYS A 507 -8.50 -21.91 4.44
CA LYS A 507 -9.02 -22.83 3.43
C LYS A 507 -9.95 -23.91 4.01
N ILE A 508 -10.02 -24.04 5.33
CA ILE A 508 -10.80 -25.07 6.03
C ILE A 508 -11.70 -24.47 7.11
N ASP A 509 -12.75 -25.21 7.47
CA ASP A 509 -13.53 -24.94 8.67
C ASP A 509 -12.76 -25.39 9.94
N GLY A 510 -13.14 -24.84 11.09
CA GLY A 510 -12.67 -25.32 12.40
C GLY A 510 -11.34 -24.73 12.88
N VAL A 511 -10.94 -23.57 12.34
CA VAL A 511 -9.93 -22.71 12.97
C VAL A 511 -10.66 -21.79 13.95
N ASP A 512 -10.67 -22.19 15.22
CA ASP A 512 -11.33 -21.45 16.29
C ASP A 512 -10.46 -20.31 16.85
N ARG A 513 -11.04 -19.56 17.78
CA ARG A 513 -10.39 -18.43 18.43
C ARG A 513 -9.13 -18.82 19.20
N ASP A 514 -9.12 -20.00 19.84
CA ASP A 514 -7.97 -20.46 20.63
C ASP A 514 -6.78 -20.82 19.72
N ILE A 515 -7.06 -21.46 18.59
CA ILE A 515 -6.06 -21.77 17.56
C ILE A 515 -5.49 -20.47 16.98
N MET A 516 -6.33 -19.51 16.60
CA MET A 516 -5.87 -18.21 16.08
C MET A 516 -5.03 -17.44 17.11
N GLY A 517 -5.44 -17.44 18.38
CA GLY A 517 -4.69 -16.80 19.47
C GLY A 517 -3.29 -17.39 19.64
N LYS A 518 -3.16 -18.73 19.63
CA LYS A 518 -1.85 -19.40 19.65
C LYS A 518 -1.01 -19.04 18.43
N ALA A 519 -1.64 -18.96 17.26
CA ALA A 519 -0.96 -18.65 16.01
C ALA A 519 -0.42 -17.21 15.99
N LEU A 520 -1.20 -16.23 16.48
CA LEU A 520 -0.77 -14.84 16.65
C LEU A 520 0.33 -14.69 17.72
N ALA A 521 0.26 -15.43 18.82
CA ALA A 521 1.31 -15.42 19.85
C ALA A 521 2.64 -15.94 19.31
N GLN A 522 2.63 -17.04 18.54
CA GLN A 522 3.82 -17.56 17.88
C GLN A 522 4.35 -16.59 16.81
N ALA A 523 3.45 -15.94 16.06
CA ALA A 523 3.81 -14.91 15.09
C ALA A 523 4.50 -13.71 15.75
N LYS A 524 4.01 -13.27 16.92
CA LYS A 524 4.65 -12.20 17.72
C LYS A 524 6.07 -12.58 18.10
N ALA A 525 6.28 -13.78 18.62
CA ALA A 525 7.63 -14.24 18.99
C ALA A 525 8.58 -14.25 17.78
N GLY A 526 8.13 -14.77 16.63
CA GLY A 526 8.91 -14.76 15.41
C GLY A 526 9.19 -13.34 14.88
N ARG A 527 8.22 -12.43 14.97
CA ARG A 527 8.38 -11.02 14.58
C ARG A 527 9.43 -10.29 15.42
N LEU A 528 9.41 -10.50 16.74
CA LEU A 528 10.40 -9.95 17.67
C LEU A 528 11.80 -10.48 17.36
N HIS A 529 11.94 -11.79 17.14
CA HIS A 529 13.22 -12.37 16.72
C HIS A 529 13.75 -11.76 15.41
N ILE A 530 12.88 -11.53 14.43
CA ILE A 530 13.28 -10.87 13.17
C ILE A 530 13.73 -9.42 13.41
N LEU A 531 13.09 -8.68 14.33
CA LEU A 531 13.53 -7.33 14.70
C LEU A 531 14.95 -7.35 15.28
N GLU A 532 15.26 -8.30 16.16
CA GLU A 532 16.61 -8.47 16.72
C GLU A 532 17.66 -8.75 15.62
N GLU A 533 17.30 -9.54 14.60
CA GLU A 533 18.18 -9.80 13.45
C GLU A 533 18.31 -8.58 12.51
N MET A 534 17.29 -7.73 12.41
CA MET A 534 17.35 -6.48 11.66
C MET A 534 18.26 -5.45 12.35
N GLU A 535 18.22 -5.38 13.68
CA GLU A 535 19.02 -4.47 14.50
C GLU A 535 20.53 -4.65 14.25
N LYS A 536 20.96 -5.88 13.93
CA LYS A 536 22.35 -6.20 13.55
C LYS A 536 22.80 -5.52 12.26
N GLY A 537 21.88 -5.21 11.35
CA GLY A 537 22.15 -4.48 10.10
C GLY A 537 22.03 -2.96 10.27
N ILE A 538 21.02 -2.51 11.02
CA ILE A 538 20.83 -1.10 11.39
C ILE A 538 19.97 -0.99 12.66
N ALA A 539 20.54 -0.46 13.73
CA ALA A 539 19.86 -0.40 15.03
C ALA A 539 18.90 0.80 15.17
N GLU A 540 19.30 1.94 14.63
CA GLU A 540 18.55 3.20 14.68
C GLU A 540 18.58 3.90 13.32
N ALA A 541 17.59 4.77 13.08
CA ALA A 541 17.60 5.61 11.89
C ALA A 541 18.83 6.53 11.88
N ARG A 542 19.42 6.74 10.70
CA ARG A 542 20.53 7.68 10.56
C ARG A 542 20.06 9.09 10.94
N THR A 543 20.91 9.84 11.63
CA THR A 543 20.60 11.21 12.05
C THR A 543 20.60 12.19 10.87
N GLU A 544 21.40 11.91 9.84
CA GLU A 544 21.50 12.72 8.64
C GLU A 544 20.88 11.97 7.46
N ILE A 545 20.14 12.69 6.62
CA ILE A 545 19.70 12.20 5.32
C ILE A 545 20.90 12.11 4.35
N SER A 546 20.81 11.21 3.37
CA SER A 546 21.86 11.03 2.35
C SER A 546 22.24 12.34 1.65
N GLU A 547 23.53 12.48 1.31
CA GLU A 547 24.04 13.63 0.52
C GLU A 547 23.41 13.72 -0.87
N PHE A 548 22.91 12.60 -1.40
CA PHE A 548 22.22 12.55 -2.69
C PHE A 548 20.73 12.89 -2.58
N ALA A 549 20.18 12.91 -1.36
CA ALA A 549 18.80 13.29 -1.12
C ALA A 549 18.62 14.81 -1.22
N PRO A 550 17.45 15.29 -1.68
CA PRO A 550 17.14 16.70 -1.60
C PRO A 550 17.10 17.15 -0.13
N LYS A 551 17.84 18.20 0.21
CA LYS A 551 17.75 18.85 1.51
C LYS A 551 16.54 19.77 1.56
N TYR A 552 15.76 19.64 2.62
CA TYR A 552 14.58 20.46 2.88
C TYR A 552 14.97 21.65 3.74
N HIS A 553 14.51 22.83 3.34
CA HIS A 553 14.58 24.03 4.14
C HIS A 553 13.26 24.79 4.08
N ALA A 554 12.87 25.34 5.22
CA ALA A 554 11.69 26.16 5.37
C ALA A 554 12.09 27.59 5.75
N HIS A 555 11.50 28.58 5.10
CA HIS A 555 11.68 29.99 5.44
C HIS A 555 10.34 30.72 5.44
N GLN A 556 10.00 31.34 6.56
CA GLN A 556 8.79 32.15 6.68
C GLN A 556 9.06 33.55 6.14
N ILE A 557 8.22 34.00 5.22
CA ILE A 557 8.19 35.38 4.71
C ILE A 557 6.85 36.04 5.05
N ASN A 558 6.76 37.35 4.86
CA ASN A 558 5.47 38.05 4.91
C ASN A 558 4.59 37.59 3.72
N PRO A 559 3.33 37.18 3.93
CA PRO A 559 2.40 36.82 2.86
C PRO A 559 2.27 37.86 1.73
N ASP A 560 2.42 39.16 2.03
CA ASP A 560 2.38 40.21 1.01
C ASP A 560 3.52 40.10 -0.01
N LYS A 561 4.63 39.46 0.36
CA LYS A 561 5.83 39.26 -0.46
C LYS A 561 5.81 38.00 -1.31
N ILE A 562 4.77 37.17 -1.20
CA ILE A 562 4.59 35.98 -2.04
C ILE A 562 4.60 36.36 -3.52
N ARG A 563 3.97 37.49 -3.88
CA ARG A 563 3.90 37.98 -5.27
C ARG A 563 5.28 38.32 -5.84
N ASP A 564 6.20 38.80 -5.00
CA ASP A 564 7.54 39.22 -5.39
C ASP A 564 8.43 38.00 -5.69
N ILE A 565 8.28 36.90 -4.92
CA ILE A 565 8.98 35.63 -5.20
C ILE A 565 8.41 34.93 -6.44
N ILE A 566 7.07 34.84 -6.56
CA ILE A 566 6.45 34.13 -7.68
C ILE A 566 6.70 34.91 -8.99
N GLY A 567 6.55 36.23 -8.93
CA GLY A 567 6.63 37.12 -10.08
C GLY A 567 5.49 36.94 -11.08
N PRO A 568 5.41 37.79 -12.12
CA PRO A 568 4.35 37.71 -13.14
C PRO A 568 4.33 36.34 -13.84
N GLY A 569 3.21 35.60 -13.72
CA GLY A 569 3.04 34.29 -14.34
C GLY A 569 3.96 33.18 -13.79
N GLY A 570 4.54 33.37 -12.59
CA GLY A 570 5.48 32.43 -12.00
C GLY A 570 6.89 32.50 -12.62
N LYS A 571 7.24 33.62 -13.28
CA LYS A 571 8.53 33.76 -13.97
C LYS A 571 9.72 33.72 -13.01
N ILE A 572 9.69 34.50 -11.93
CA ILE A 572 10.82 34.64 -11.00
C ILE A 572 11.09 33.32 -10.28
N ILE A 573 10.05 32.68 -9.74
CA ILE A 573 10.20 31.38 -9.07
C ILE A 573 10.73 30.28 -10.01
N LYS A 574 10.33 30.30 -11.31
CA LYS A 574 10.87 29.36 -12.31
C LYS A 574 12.34 29.65 -12.63
N GLU A 575 12.73 30.92 -12.72
CA GLU A 575 14.12 31.33 -12.91
C GLU A 575 14.99 30.89 -11.72
N LEU A 576 14.55 31.18 -10.48
CA LEU A 576 15.24 30.73 -9.27
C LEU A 576 15.33 29.20 -9.21
N SER A 577 14.24 28.49 -9.49
CA SER A 577 14.26 27.02 -9.52
C SER A 577 15.25 26.45 -10.54
N ALA A 578 15.36 27.07 -11.73
CA ALA A 578 16.25 26.61 -12.79
C ALA A 578 17.72 27.00 -12.54
N GLU A 579 17.98 28.21 -12.04
CA GLU A 579 19.33 28.72 -11.77
C GLU A 579 20.01 27.93 -10.64
N TYR A 580 19.25 27.61 -9.58
CA TYR A 580 19.78 26.99 -8.38
C TYR A 580 19.54 25.47 -8.30
N ASP A 581 18.93 24.86 -9.33
CA ASP A 581 18.49 23.46 -9.35
C ASP A 581 17.73 23.07 -8.07
N ALA A 582 16.69 23.85 -7.78
CA ALA A 582 15.92 23.75 -6.55
C ALA A 582 14.41 23.73 -6.84
N LYS A 583 13.68 22.87 -6.14
CA LYS A 583 12.21 22.90 -6.14
C LYS A 583 11.76 23.86 -5.05
N ILE A 584 11.13 24.95 -5.46
CA ILE A 584 10.63 26.00 -4.57
C ILE A 584 9.10 25.95 -4.58
N GLU A 585 8.51 25.88 -3.39
CA GLU A 585 7.08 25.88 -3.15
C GLU A 585 6.77 26.99 -2.14
N VAL A 586 5.75 27.80 -2.44
CA VAL A 586 5.35 28.92 -1.60
C VAL A 586 3.89 28.70 -1.23
N GLU A 587 3.62 28.61 0.06
CA GLU A 587 2.25 28.52 0.58
C GLU A 587 1.63 29.91 0.74
N ASP A 588 0.30 29.98 0.74
CA ASP A 588 -0.46 31.20 1.00
C ASP A 588 -0.21 31.78 2.40
N SER A 589 0.31 30.96 3.32
CA SER A 589 0.77 31.34 4.66
C SER A 589 2.06 32.18 4.65
N GLY A 590 2.75 32.28 3.52
CA GLY A 590 4.10 32.85 3.42
C GLY A 590 5.21 31.87 3.76
N LEU A 591 4.91 30.59 3.95
CA LEU A 591 5.93 29.56 4.14
C LEU A 591 6.57 29.19 2.79
N VAL A 592 7.88 29.41 2.65
CA VAL A 592 8.67 29.01 1.48
C VAL A 592 9.39 27.71 1.80
N LYS A 593 9.04 26.64 1.09
CA LYS A 593 9.68 25.32 1.15
C LYS A 593 10.66 25.18 -0.01
N ILE A 594 11.89 24.77 0.28
CA ILE A 594 12.95 24.63 -0.71
C ILE A 594 13.54 23.22 -0.60
N PHE A 595 13.60 22.53 -1.73
CA PHE A 595 14.26 21.23 -1.87
C PHE A 595 15.41 21.34 -2.88
N THR A 596 16.64 21.04 -2.48
CA THR A 596 17.80 21.04 -3.38
C THR A 596 18.80 19.94 -3.02
N THR A 597 19.42 19.34 -4.02
CA THR A 597 20.49 18.34 -3.86
C THR A 597 21.88 18.97 -3.73
N ASN A 598 22.00 20.29 -3.96
CA ASN A 598 23.29 20.98 -3.99
C ASN A 598 23.41 22.04 -2.88
N GLY A 599 24.09 21.68 -1.78
CA GLY A 599 24.20 22.53 -0.59
C GLY A 599 24.87 23.89 -0.82
N THR A 600 25.82 24.02 -1.75
CA THR A 600 26.45 25.33 -2.06
C THR A 600 25.56 26.25 -2.88
N SER A 601 24.58 25.70 -3.60
CA SER A 601 23.54 26.46 -4.30
C SER A 601 22.50 27.02 -3.34
N PHE A 602 22.31 26.36 -2.19
CA PHE A 602 21.27 26.70 -1.22
C PHE A 602 21.47 28.05 -0.54
N ASP A 603 22.66 28.31 0.02
CA ASP A 603 22.92 29.56 0.75
C ASP A 603 22.73 30.77 -0.17
N ALA A 604 23.20 30.67 -1.41
CA ALA A 604 23.02 31.69 -2.43
C ALA A 604 21.53 31.88 -2.82
N LEU A 605 20.77 30.79 -2.93
CA LEU A 605 19.32 30.85 -3.17
C LEU A 605 18.59 31.51 -1.99
N MET A 606 18.96 31.17 -0.76
CA MET A 606 18.37 31.75 0.45
C MET A 606 18.66 33.23 0.57
N ASP A 607 19.89 33.66 0.30
CA ASP A 607 20.26 35.07 0.30
C ASP A 607 19.50 35.82 -0.80
N LYS A 608 19.29 35.19 -1.96
CA LYS A 608 18.47 35.76 -3.03
C LYS A 608 17.01 35.90 -2.60
N ILE A 609 16.42 34.87 -1.99
CA ILE A 609 15.04 34.91 -1.47
C ILE A 609 14.90 36.00 -0.41
N LYS A 610 15.79 36.03 0.59
CA LYS A 610 15.83 37.08 1.61
C LYS A 610 15.98 38.47 1.01
N SER A 611 16.77 38.62 -0.05
CA SER A 611 16.93 39.94 -0.72
C SER A 611 15.65 40.41 -1.42
N ILE A 612 14.87 39.48 -1.99
CA ILE A 612 13.59 39.77 -2.66
C ILE A 612 12.51 40.06 -1.61
N THR A 613 12.53 39.33 -0.49
CA THR A 613 11.53 39.48 0.58
C THR A 613 11.98 40.38 1.73
N ALA A 614 13.11 41.07 1.56
CA ALA A 614 13.61 41.97 2.56
C ALA A 614 12.57 43.06 2.83
N GLU A 615 12.36 43.34 4.11
CA GLU A 615 11.54 44.46 4.54
C GLU A 615 12.43 45.61 5.00
N PRO A 616 12.07 46.85 4.69
CA PRO A 616 12.75 48.02 5.22
C PRO A 616 12.50 48.11 6.73
N GLU A 617 13.56 48.08 7.53
CA GLU A 617 13.47 48.21 8.98
C GLU A 617 13.70 49.65 9.42
N VAL A 618 12.82 50.17 10.28
CA VAL A 618 12.98 51.51 10.86
C VAL A 618 14.27 51.58 11.67
N GLY A 619 15.15 52.51 11.32
CA GLY A 619 16.45 52.70 11.94
C GLY A 619 17.61 51.98 11.25
N ALA A 620 17.34 51.07 10.31
CA ALA A 620 18.39 50.42 9.52
C ALA A 620 18.97 51.36 8.45
N VAL A 621 20.21 51.08 8.06
CA VAL A 621 20.97 51.85 7.06
C VAL A 621 21.07 51.02 5.79
N TYR A 622 20.63 51.60 4.67
CA TYR A 622 20.67 50.97 3.35
C TYR A 622 21.55 51.79 2.42
N LYS A 623 22.29 51.11 1.55
CA LYS A 623 22.99 51.72 0.42
C LYS A 623 22.07 51.63 -0.79
N GLY A 624 21.52 52.76 -1.21
CA GLY A 624 20.49 52.81 -2.25
C GLY A 624 20.87 53.70 -3.43
N VAL A 625 20.22 53.46 -4.57
CA VAL A 625 20.43 54.22 -5.81
C VAL A 625 19.29 55.23 -5.99
N VAL A 626 19.62 56.47 -6.32
CA VAL A 626 18.61 57.48 -6.64
C VAL A 626 17.92 57.14 -7.96
N LYS A 627 16.62 56.83 -7.90
CA LYS A 627 15.80 56.58 -9.09
C LYS A 627 15.28 57.84 -9.73
N THR A 628 14.83 58.79 -8.90
CA THR A 628 14.19 60.00 -9.40
C THR A 628 14.44 61.16 -8.44
N VAL A 629 14.80 62.31 -9.00
CA VAL A 629 14.96 63.54 -8.23
C VAL A 629 13.76 64.46 -8.47
N LYS A 630 13.21 65.04 -7.40
CA LYS A 630 12.16 66.07 -7.44
C LYS A 630 12.61 67.29 -6.65
N ASP A 631 11.93 68.42 -6.83
CA ASP A 631 12.30 69.68 -6.14
C ASP A 631 12.29 69.58 -4.61
N PHE A 632 11.50 68.65 -4.05
CA PHE A 632 11.33 68.47 -2.60
C PHE A 632 12.11 67.28 -2.02
N GLY A 633 12.77 66.46 -2.84
CA GLY A 633 13.52 65.31 -2.35
C GLY A 633 13.96 64.34 -3.44
N ALA A 634 14.67 63.29 -3.05
CA ALA A 634 15.14 62.21 -3.91
C ALA A 634 14.48 60.88 -3.52
N PHE A 635 13.96 60.15 -4.52
CA PHE A 635 13.50 58.78 -4.34
C PHE A 635 14.68 57.83 -4.52
N VAL A 636 14.97 57.08 -3.47
CA VAL A 636 16.11 56.15 -3.40
C VAL A 636 15.56 54.74 -3.27
N GLU A 637 15.93 53.87 -4.21
CA GLU A 637 15.63 52.44 -4.14
C GLU A 637 16.59 51.82 -3.11
N ILE A 638 16.04 51.35 -1.98
CA ILE A 638 16.82 50.78 -0.86
C ILE A 638 16.80 49.25 -0.84
N LEU A 639 15.77 48.65 -1.46
CA LEU A 639 15.59 47.22 -1.66
C LEU A 639 14.93 47.03 -3.05
N PRO A 640 15.07 45.87 -3.71
CA PRO A 640 14.49 45.65 -5.04
C PRO A 640 12.99 46.02 -5.08
N GLY A 641 12.63 47.00 -5.91
CA GLY A 641 11.25 47.47 -6.07
C GLY A 641 10.69 48.28 -4.89
N THR A 642 11.52 48.68 -3.92
CA THR A 642 11.12 49.44 -2.73
C THR A 642 11.84 50.79 -2.68
N ASP A 643 11.09 51.85 -2.95
CA ASP A 643 11.58 53.22 -2.94
C ASP A 643 11.24 53.94 -1.63
N GLY A 644 12.21 54.66 -1.07
CA GLY A 644 11.97 55.61 0.01
C GLY A 644 12.31 57.04 -0.40
N LEU A 645 11.67 58.00 0.25
CA LEU A 645 11.88 59.43 -0.02
C LEU A 645 12.88 60.01 0.98
N VAL A 646 14.01 60.52 0.47
CA VAL A 646 14.87 61.44 1.21
C VAL A 646 14.37 62.86 0.95
N HIS A 647 13.74 63.47 1.96
CA HIS A 647 13.28 64.86 1.85
C HIS A 647 14.47 65.82 1.75
N ILE A 648 14.33 66.96 1.08
CA ILE A 648 15.43 67.93 0.88
C ILE A 648 16.09 68.38 2.20
N SER A 649 15.34 68.43 3.30
CA SER A 649 15.85 68.77 4.64
C SER A 649 16.69 67.67 5.30
N GLU A 650 16.62 66.44 4.78
CA GLU A 650 17.26 65.23 5.29
C GLU A 650 18.42 64.76 4.40
N LEU A 651 18.81 65.55 3.39
CA LEU A 651 19.94 65.24 2.50
C LEU A 651 21.31 65.60 3.11
N ASP A 652 21.38 66.73 3.82
CA ASP A 652 22.64 67.27 4.34
C ASP A 652 22.41 68.12 5.61
N LYS A 653 23.48 68.41 6.37
CA LYS A 653 23.43 69.31 7.55
C LYS A 653 23.34 70.77 7.13
N SER A 654 23.96 71.12 6.01
CA SER A 654 23.93 72.46 5.44
C SER A 654 22.59 72.73 4.74
N ARG A 655 22.22 74.01 4.59
CA ARG A 655 20.96 74.38 3.92
C ARG A 655 21.08 74.11 2.41
N VAL A 656 20.41 73.06 1.97
CA VAL A 656 20.33 72.66 0.56
C VAL A 656 19.27 73.51 -0.16
N ASN A 657 19.65 74.18 -1.26
CA ASN A 657 18.71 74.99 -2.06
C ASN A 657 18.08 74.17 -3.19
N LYS A 658 18.81 73.24 -3.81
CA LYS A 658 18.27 72.28 -4.78
C LYS A 658 18.79 70.87 -4.48
N VAL A 659 17.93 69.86 -4.64
CA VAL A 659 18.29 68.44 -4.40
C VAL A 659 19.45 68.00 -5.30
N THR A 660 19.49 68.49 -6.54
CA THR A 660 20.56 68.24 -7.53
C THR A 660 21.93 68.79 -7.11
N ASP A 661 21.99 69.67 -6.10
CA ASP A 661 23.26 70.18 -5.58
C ASP A 661 23.98 69.10 -4.75
N ILE A 662 23.26 68.07 -4.28
CA ILE A 662 23.77 67.01 -3.40
C ILE A 662 23.70 65.62 -4.05
N VAL A 663 22.64 65.33 -4.81
CA VAL A 663 22.43 64.01 -5.45
C VAL A 663 21.78 64.14 -6.83
N ASN A 664 22.24 63.33 -7.78
CA ASN A 664 21.67 63.18 -9.11
C ASN A 664 21.02 61.80 -9.29
N GLU A 665 20.18 61.67 -10.31
CA GLU A 665 19.63 60.36 -10.69
C GLU A 665 20.76 59.40 -11.08
N GLY A 666 20.75 58.20 -10.49
CA GLY A 666 21.80 57.20 -10.63
C GLY A 666 22.89 57.23 -9.55
N ASP A 667 22.92 58.25 -8.68
CA ASP A 667 23.92 58.30 -7.59
C ASP A 667 23.62 57.24 -6.51
N GLU A 668 24.68 56.63 -5.96
CA GLU A 668 24.60 55.75 -4.78
C GLU A 668 24.83 56.55 -3.50
N LEU A 669 23.92 56.41 -2.52
CA LEU A 669 24.08 57.01 -1.19
C LEU A 669 23.59 56.09 -0.07
N GLU A 670 24.22 56.22 1.10
CA GLU A 670 23.75 55.58 2.33
C GLU A 670 22.65 56.43 2.98
N VAL A 671 21.56 55.76 3.35
CA VAL A 671 20.35 56.39 3.89
C VAL A 671 19.79 55.56 5.04
N LYS A 672 19.37 56.23 6.12
CA LYS A 672 18.72 55.60 7.27
C LYS A 672 17.21 55.69 7.14
N VAL A 673 16.49 54.59 7.40
CA VAL A 673 15.03 54.62 7.49
C VAL A 673 14.63 55.32 8.79
N LEU A 674 13.88 56.41 8.69
CA LEU A 674 13.39 57.16 9.85
C LEU A 674 12.03 56.66 10.32
N GLU A 675 11.14 56.38 9.37
CA GLU A 675 9.73 56.09 9.63
C GLU A 675 9.12 55.38 8.41
N ILE A 676 8.20 54.46 8.68
CA ILE A 676 7.33 53.85 7.67
C ILE A 676 5.91 54.21 8.06
N ASP A 677 5.21 54.95 7.20
CA ASP A 677 3.85 55.40 7.50
C ASP A 677 2.81 54.27 7.33
N ASN A 678 1.60 54.48 7.85
CA ASN A 678 0.49 53.51 7.73
C ASN A 678 0.02 53.25 6.29
N ARG A 679 0.59 53.94 5.29
CA ARG A 679 0.34 53.73 3.86
C ARG A 679 1.54 53.09 3.15
N GLY A 680 2.54 52.61 3.90
CA GLY A 680 3.75 51.96 3.38
C GLY A 680 4.79 52.93 2.79
N ARG A 681 4.66 54.24 3.01
CA ARG A 681 5.65 55.22 2.52
C ARG A 681 6.83 55.30 3.47
N ILE A 682 8.03 55.13 2.91
CA ILE A 682 9.27 55.04 3.66
C ILE A 682 9.97 56.40 3.65
N ARG A 683 10.25 56.96 4.82
CA ARG A 683 11.03 58.19 4.99
C ARG A 683 12.48 57.84 5.25
N LEU A 684 13.36 58.41 4.45
CA LEU A 684 14.80 58.17 4.49
C LEU A 684 15.55 59.44 4.89
N SER A 685 16.69 59.30 5.54
CA SER A 685 17.59 60.41 5.87
C SER A 685 19.05 60.04 5.65
N ARG A 686 19.74 60.84 4.82
CA ARG A 686 21.19 60.82 4.70
C ARG A 686 21.83 61.63 5.82
N LYS A 687 21.18 62.72 6.22
CA LYS A 687 21.61 63.61 7.31
C LYS A 687 21.79 62.87 8.63
N ALA A 688 20.94 61.89 8.93
CA ALA A 688 21.04 61.05 10.13
C ALA A 688 22.32 60.19 10.20
N LEU A 689 23.04 60.03 9.08
CA LEU A 689 24.29 59.25 8.97
C LEU A 689 25.54 60.12 8.87
N LEU A 690 25.37 61.39 8.56
CA LEU A 690 26.44 62.37 8.65
C LEU A 690 26.67 62.64 10.15
N ALA A 691 27.56 61.89 10.78
CA ALA A 691 27.96 62.14 12.18
C ALA A 691 28.49 63.58 12.34
N ASP A 692 28.40 64.13 13.55
CA ASP A 692 28.98 65.44 13.89
C ASP A 692 30.49 65.51 13.68
#